data_AF-A0A7K5K410-F1
#
_entry.id   AF-A0A7K5K410-F1
#
_cell.length_a   1.000
_cell.length_b   1.000
_cell.length_c   1.000
_cell.angle_alpha   90.00
_cell.angle_beta   90.00
_cell.angle_gamma   90.00
#
_symmetry.space_group_name_H-M   'P 1'
#
loop_
_entity.id
_entity.type
_entity.pdbx_description
1 polymer ?
#
loop_
_entity_poly.entity_id
_entity_poly.type
_entity_poly.pdbx_seq_one_letter_code
_entity_poly.pdbx_strand_id
1 'polypeptide(L)'
;MAAASWYHWDISRVVAEELLARAGRDGSFLVRDSESVAGAYALCLLFQRHVHTYRILPNDEGLLSVQTIQGIQAQCFRTLPDLICAYQHPNNGLVTPLLYPVHRARRAPDEDSDGEDGRGGGHAASTVPATAGTWPSTPVAGQTHIPQQLHQSLQEQIRSSPASDFMGFLAEYLNHHVQLDPEALRLGHPQLRHLSTTLATACRPLHSEIDFTLAGLEALARVFDPPVSPRSLAREQGLLASDPDLELLLHKISTVNHLLSSLEKKVLKSLQETAPRHNLALPNAAMGPPPSAKPLAVQRFEVRAGKSQRVVLLVDVESGTVAVTKRGSGSPEEVIPQDKILQLIKYQSVQSKARLVWARESQKSLGRDFIFPSARKREAFCQLLQLMKIQHSNLDEPELISLYVGTWNMGSTPPPRSLASWLTSRGLGRTQDETTACIPHDIYVIGTQENSLGDREWVEFLRASLKTLMAIDYRVVALQCLWSIKIVVLVKPEHERRISHVHTSSVKTGIANTLGNKGAVGVSFLFNGTSFGFINCHLTSGSEKTHRRNQNYSDILHSLVLGDKRLGGFDLTLRFTHLFWFGDLNYRLDMGMEDILAHVTKKEFQALLAVDQLNLEREKNKVFLQFSEGDISFPPTYRYERGSRDTYVWQKFKPTGVRINVPSWCDRILWKSYPETHLVCNSYGCTDDIVTSDHSPVFATFEVGVTSQFVPKQGPGSSPEALAYIEWESIEVILKTTSRSKCYIEFHSYCLEEMQRSGENTFQNCDIPGFLKLGWSAKPLPVLNPILPDLEYLGDQHLLLSIKGVESCESYGECCIALRSMIGSTAQQFETFLFHRGEETGSVHGWMRVRVPTERCSTRERLYEWISFEEEDAEPVTDAPLRPKPPLQSRPRSLPEATDYTNPAYFIFEGVP
;
A
#
# COMPACT_ATOMS: atom_id res chain seq x y z
N MET A 1 7.51 -23.69 23.83
CA MET A 1 8.93 -23.91 23.48
C MET A 1 9.65 -22.58 23.56
N ALA A 2 10.61 -22.42 24.47
CA ALA A 2 11.45 -21.22 24.50
C ALA A 2 12.32 -21.23 23.23
N ALA A 3 12.16 -20.23 22.36
CA ALA A 3 12.90 -20.17 21.10
C ALA A 3 14.40 -20.04 21.40
N ALA A 4 15.22 -20.94 20.83
CA ALA A 4 16.66 -20.97 21.06
C ALA A 4 17.31 -19.62 20.72
N SER A 5 18.19 -19.09 21.56
CA SER A 5 18.64 -17.68 21.49
C SER A 5 19.37 -17.29 20.18
N TRP A 6 19.86 -18.26 19.41
CA TRP A 6 20.52 -18.11 18.09
C TRP A 6 19.56 -18.09 16.89
N TYR A 7 18.29 -18.41 17.09
CA TYR A 7 17.26 -18.27 16.05
C TYR A 7 16.75 -16.83 16.05
N HIS A 8 16.52 -16.16 14.93
CA HIS A 8 16.14 -14.74 14.88
C HIS A 8 14.80 -14.49 14.19
N TRP A 9 14.01 -15.53 13.86
CA TRP A 9 12.76 -15.40 13.10
C TRP A 9 13.01 -14.70 11.75
N ASP A 10 12.23 -13.68 11.40
CA ASP A 10 12.09 -13.10 10.07
C ASP A 10 13.00 -11.88 9.79
N ILE A 11 14.08 -11.70 10.56
CA ILE A 11 15.07 -10.63 10.31
C ILE A 11 15.63 -10.74 8.88
N SER A 12 16.00 -9.60 8.29
CA SER A 12 16.48 -9.59 6.92
C SER A 12 17.90 -10.16 6.77
N ARG A 13 18.28 -10.54 5.54
CA ARG A 13 19.68 -10.88 5.21
C ARG A 13 20.64 -9.78 5.66
N VAL A 14 20.35 -8.53 5.34
CA VAL A 14 21.19 -7.37 5.67
C VAL A 14 21.38 -7.25 7.18
N VAL A 15 20.28 -7.35 7.96
CA VAL A 15 20.35 -7.31 9.43
C VAL A 15 21.16 -8.49 9.98
N ALA A 16 20.97 -9.70 9.45
CA ALA A 16 21.74 -10.87 9.85
C ALA A 16 23.25 -10.66 9.62
N GLU A 17 23.62 -10.10 8.46
CA GLU A 17 25.00 -9.77 8.12
C GLU A 17 25.59 -8.71 9.06
N GLU A 18 24.84 -7.66 9.39
CA GLU A 18 25.28 -6.64 10.36
C GLU A 18 25.47 -7.22 11.76
N LEU A 19 24.56 -8.08 12.23
CA LEU A 19 24.67 -8.75 13.52
C LEU A 19 25.94 -9.61 13.59
N LEU A 20 26.23 -10.36 12.52
CA LEU A 20 27.42 -11.19 12.42
C LEU A 20 28.69 -10.34 12.31
N ALA A 21 28.69 -9.29 11.48
CA ALA A 21 29.81 -8.37 11.34
C ALA A 21 30.18 -7.72 12.69
N ARG A 22 29.19 -7.33 13.50
CA ARG A 22 29.41 -6.82 14.87
C ARG A 22 29.96 -7.87 15.83
N ALA A 23 29.59 -9.15 15.67
CA ALA A 23 30.15 -10.23 16.48
C ALA A 23 31.64 -10.44 16.18
N GLY A 24 32.06 -10.25 14.92
CA GLY A 24 33.46 -10.08 14.53
C GLY A 24 34.37 -11.29 14.75
N ARG A 25 33.81 -12.48 15.05
CA ARG A 25 34.55 -13.69 15.40
C ARG A 25 34.19 -14.84 14.46
N ASP A 26 35.19 -15.48 13.85
CA ASP A 26 34.99 -16.65 12.98
C ASP A 26 34.26 -17.78 13.71
N GLY A 27 33.32 -18.44 13.02
CA GLY A 27 32.42 -19.42 13.61
C GLY A 27 31.22 -18.81 14.33
N SER A 28 31.05 -17.49 14.29
CA SER A 28 29.82 -16.84 14.75
C SER A 28 28.66 -17.17 13.82
N PHE A 29 27.50 -17.52 14.37
CA PHE A 29 26.37 -17.94 13.56
C PHE A 29 25.01 -17.53 14.12
N LEU A 30 24.02 -17.48 13.25
CA LEU A 30 22.61 -17.37 13.59
C LEU A 30 21.74 -18.09 12.57
N VAL A 31 20.50 -18.40 12.93
CA VAL A 31 19.49 -18.94 12.01
C VAL A 31 18.34 -17.96 11.92
N ARG A 32 17.81 -17.75 10.72
CA ARG A 32 16.60 -16.98 10.48
C ARG A 32 15.66 -17.71 9.51
N ASP A 33 14.44 -17.24 9.38
CA ASP A 33 13.52 -17.66 8.33
C ASP A 33 14.09 -17.27 6.97
N SER A 34 13.89 -18.13 5.96
CA SER A 34 14.30 -17.82 4.59
C SER A 34 13.40 -16.75 3.99
N GLU A 35 14.01 -15.77 3.32
CA GLU A 35 13.29 -14.70 2.65
C GLU A 35 12.68 -15.16 1.31
N SER A 36 13.22 -16.22 0.72
CA SER A 36 12.82 -16.68 -0.62
C SER A 36 11.81 -17.82 -0.61
N VAL A 37 11.78 -18.64 0.45
CA VAL A 37 10.89 -19.81 0.53
C VAL A 37 10.27 -19.95 1.91
N ALA A 38 8.95 -19.86 1.92
CA ALA A 38 8.14 -20.04 3.11
C ALA A 38 8.39 -21.42 3.75
N GLY A 39 8.61 -21.43 5.06
CA GLY A 39 8.87 -22.65 5.83
C GLY A 39 10.30 -23.19 5.74
N ALA A 40 11.18 -22.54 4.97
CA ALA A 40 12.62 -22.81 4.96
C ALA A 40 13.37 -21.86 5.91
N TYR A 41 14.61 -22.21 6.26
CA TYR A 41 15.47 -21.37 7.09
C TYR A 41 16.79 -21.04 6.37
N ALA A 42 17.45 -19.97 6.82
CA ALA A 42 18.79 -19.59 6.40
C ALA A 42 19.74 -19.63 7.61
N LEU A 43 20.76 -20.48 7.52
CA LEU A 43 21.89 -20.52 8.45
C LEU A 43 22.96 -19.55 7.98
N CYS A 44 23.16 -18.48 8.75
CA CYS A 44 24.16 -17.45 8.45
C CYS A 44 25.39 -17.67 9.33
N LEU A 45 26.57 -17.79 8.72
CA LEU A 45 27.84 -18.15 9.37
C LEU A 45 28.94 -17.16 8.98
N LEU A 46 29.58 -16.52 9.96
CA LEU A 46 30.72 -15.65 9.76
C LEU A 46 32.02 -16.46 9.71
N PHE A 47 32.81 -16.28 8.65
CA PHE A 47 34.15 -16.81 8.53
C PHE A 47 35.04 -15.90 7.68
N GLN A 48 36.24 -15.59 8.15
CA GLN A 48 37.21 -14.72 7.47
C GLN A 48 36.61 -13.36 7.05
N ARG A 49 35.76 -12.77 7.91
CA ARG A 49 35.01 -11.52 7.66
C ARG A 49 33.92 -11.59 6.59
N HIS A 50 33.57 -12.78 6.11
CA HIS A 50 32.48 -12.99 5.15
C HIS A 50 31.35 -13.76 5.78
N VAL A 51 30.12 -13.42 5.40
CA VAL A 51 28.93 -14.16 5.82
C VAL A 51 28.59 -15.18 4.74
N HIS A 52 28.61 -16.45 5.12
CA HIS A 52 28.14 -17.56 4.31
C HIS A 52 26.71 -17.91 4.73
N THR A 53 25.81 -17.96 3.75
CA THR A 53 24.39 -18.23 3.99
C THR A 53 24.03 -19.58 3.36
N TYR A 54 23.72 -20.55 4.22
CA TYR A 54 23.32 -21.89 3.82
C TYR A 54 21.82 -22.06 3.99
N ARG A 55 21.19 -22.70 3.01
CA ARG A 55 19.76 -22.95 3.04
C ARG A 55 19.42 -24.23 3.79
N ILE A 56 18.39 -24.16 4.64
CA ILE A 56 17.83 -25.30 5.35
C ILE A 56 16.43 -25.57 4.81
N LEU A 57 16.22 -26.76 4.26
CA LEU A 57 14.94 -27.17 3.67
C LEU A 57 14.33 -28.34 4.44
N PRO A 58 13.00 -28.33 4.71
CA PRO A 58 12.27 -29.53 5.05
C PRO A 58 12.13 -30.43 3.82
N ASN A 59 12.33 -31.73 3.98
CA ASN A 59 11.99 -32.74 2.97
C ASN A 59 10.49 -33.12 3.06
N ASP A 60 10.04 -34.04 2.21
CA ASP A 60 8.64 -34.51 2.17
C ASP A 60 8.16 -35.14 3.50
N GLU A 61 9.08 -35.60 4.34
CA GLU A 61 8.82 -36.17 5.67
C GLU A 61 8.92 -35.12 6.80
N GLY A 62 9.18 -33.85 6.48
CA GLY A 62 9.36 -32.76 7.43
C GLY A 62 10.73 -32.71 8.11
N LEU A 63 11.71 -33.52 7.67
CA LEU A 63 13.08 -33.50 8.17
C LEU A 63 13.88 -32.37 7.50
N LEU A 64 14.64 -31.64 8.31
CA LEU A 64 15.46 -30.51 7.91
C LEU A 64 16.83 -30.97 7.42
N SER A 65 17.28 -30.43 6.30
CA SER A 65 18.63 -30.65 5.77
C SER A 65 19.27 -29.35 5.33
N VAL A 66 20.58 -29.21 5.53
CA VAL A 66 21.36 -28.07 5.01
C VAL A 66 21.81 -28.39 3.59
N GLN A 67 21.59 -27.47 2.68
CA GLN A 67 22.16 -27.54 1.34
C GLN A 67 23.64 -27.15 1.43
N THR A 68 24.52 -28.16 1.45
CA THR A 68 25.98 -28.00 1.49
C THR A 68 26.58 -28.02 0.08
N ILE A 69 27.90 -27.79 -0.03
CA ILE A 69 28.65 -27.88 -1.28
C ILE A 69 28.41 -29.21 -2.03
N GLN A 70 28.34 -29.14 -3.36
CA GLN A 70 28.07 -30.31 -4.22
C GLN A 70 29.06 -31.45 -3.92
N GLY A 71 28.54 -32.62 -3.55
CA GLY A 71 29.31 -33.85 -3.32
C GLY A 71 29.27 -34.41 -1.89
N ILE A 72 28.73 -33.68 -0.91
CA ILE A 72 28.51 -34.17 0.46
C ILE A 72 27.04 -34.60 0.61
N GLN A 73 26.81 -35.80 1.13
CA GLN A 73 25.46 -36.32 1.35
C GLN A 73 24.77 -35.51 2.47
N ALA A 74 23.64 -34.88 2.14
CA ALA A 74 22.92 -34.03 3.08
C ALA A 74 22.38 -34.86 4.26
N GLN A 75 22.77 -34.49 5.48
CA GLN A 75 22.22 -35.09 6.69
C GLN A 75 20.85 -34.48 7.02
N CYS A 76 19.90 -35.33 7.40
CA CYS A 76 18.53 -34.96 7.73
C CYS A 76 18.28 -34.98 9.24
N PHE A 77 17.60 -33.97 9.76
CA PHE A 77 17.37 -33.74 11.18
C PHE A 77 15.89 -33.47 11.48
N ARG A 78 15.39 -33.88 12.64
CA ARG A 78 13.98 -33.63 13.02
C ARG A 78 13.73 -32.20 13.48
N THR A 79 14.73 -31.57 14.08
CA THR A 79 14.60 -30.23 14.66
C THR A 79 15.82 -29.36 14.34
N LEU A 80 15.63 -28.03 14.32
CA LEU A 80 16.73 -27.09 14.14
C LEU A 80 17.83 -27.25 15.22
N PRO A 81 17.53 -27.44 16.51
CA PRO A 81 18.56 -27.71 17.52
C PRO A 81 19.43 -28.94 17.22
N ASP A 82 18.83 -30.04 16.74
CA ASP A 82 19.58 -31.25 16.39
C ASP A 82 20.54 -31.00 15.22
N LEU A 83 20.04 -30.27 14.21
CA LEU A 83 20.84 -29.82 13.07
C LEU A 83 22.02 -28.97 13.56
N ILE A 84 21.77 -27.95 14.37
CA ILE A 84 22.83 -27.07 14.88
C ILE A 84 23.86 -27.86 15.66
N CYS A 85 23.46 -28.78 16.55
CA CYS A 85 24.36 -29.63 17.32
C CYS A 85 25.29 -30.46 16.41
N ALA A 86 24.78 -31.02 15.32
CA ALA A 86 25.61 -31.75 14.36
C ALA A 86 26.67 -30.86 13.71
N TYR A 87 26.29 -29.65 13.28
CA TYR A 87 27.19 -28.70 12.60
C TYR A 87 28.16 -27.94 13.53
N GLN A 88 28.10 -28.16 14.85
CA GLN A 88 29.14 -27.69 15.79
C GLN A 88 30.44 -28.48 15.68
N HIS A 89 30.41 -29.65 15.02
CA HIS A 89 31.57 -30.50 14.81
C HIS A 89 32.18 -30.27 13.41
N PRO A 90 33.52 -30.42 13.24
CA PRO A 90 34.20 -30.21 11.96
C PRO A 90 33.82 -31.27 10.90
N ASN A 91 34.14 -30.97 9.64
CA ASN A 91 34.00 -31.84 8.46
C ASN A 91 32.56 -32.21 8.03
N ASN A 92 31.58 -31.36 8.36
CA ASN A 92 30.18 -31.57 7.99
C ASN A 92 29.71 -30.77 6.76
N GLY A 93 30.61 -30.14 6.01
CA GLY A 93 30.29 -29.44 4.75
C GLY A 93 30.03 -27.93 4.87
N LEU A 94 30.20 -27.34 6.05
CA LEU A 94 30.28 -25.87 6.24
C LEU A 94 31.73 -25.38 6.15
N VAL A 95 31.91 -24.09 5.86
CA VAL A 95 33.23 -23.45 5.77
C VAL A 95 34.01 -23.48 7.09
N THR A 96 33.31 -23.48 8.22
CA THR A 96 33.87 -23.63 9.57
C THR A 96 32.77 -24.19 10.50
N PRO A 97 33.10 -24.83 11.64
CA PRO A 97 32.08 -25.31 12.58
C PRO A 97 31.27 -24.15 13.18
N LEU A 98 30.04 -24.43 13.62
CA LEU A 98 29.22 -23.49 14.35
C LEU A 98 29.76 -23.36 15.79
N LEU A 99 30.41 -22.24 16.14
CA LEU A 99 31.11 -22.11 17.42
C LEU A 99 30.45 -21.09 18.36
N TYR A 100 30.04 -19.93 17.83
CA TYR A 100 29.62 -18.80 18.65
C TYR A 100 28.21 -18.33 18.25
N PRO A 101 27.16 -18.72 18.98
CA PRO A 101 25.79 -18.29 18.66
C PRO A 101 25.65 -16.76 18.87
N VAL A 102 25.17 -16.05 17.84
CA VAL A 102 24.80 -14.64 17.97
C VAL A 102 23.41 -14.56 18.59
N HIS A 103 23.34 -14.05 19.81
CA HIS A 103 22.10 -14.00 20.56
C HIS A 103 21.20 -12.84 20.14
N ARG A 104 19.88 -13.09 20.10
CA ARG A 104 18.87 -12.03 20.03
C ARG A 104 19.07 -11.03 21.18
N ALA A 105 18.98 -9.74 20.89
CA ALA A 105 18.89 -8.73 21.94
C ALA A 105 17.63 -9.01 22.79
N ARG A 106 17.76 -9.02 24.12
CA ARG A 106 16.58 -9.04 25.00
C ARG A 106 15.78 -7.79 24.69
N ARG A 107 14.51 -7.93 24.27
CA ARG A 107 13.55 -6.82 24.35
C ARG A 107 13.65 -6.27 25.77
N ALA A 108 13.97 -4.98 25.92
CA ALA A 108 13.66 -4.30 27.16
C ALA A 108 12.16 -4.53 27.41
N PRO A 109 11.72 -4.85 28.64
CA PRO A 109 10.29 -4.84 28.91
C PRO A 109 9.76 -3.48 28.48
N ASP A 110 8.78 -3.49 27.59
CA ASP A 110 8.02 -2.29 27.25
C ASP A 110 7.50 -1.71 28.59
N GLU A 111 8.00 -0.54 28.99
CA GLU A 111 7.31 0.31 29.96
C GLU A 111 6.07 0.85 29.23
N ASP A 112 5.07 0.00 29.05
CA ASP A 112 3.73 0.35 28.58
C ASP A 112 2.76 -0.72 29.12
N SER A 113 2.64 -0.76 30.44
CA SER A 113 1.48 -1.30 31.14
C SER A 113 0.76 -0.13 31.81
N ASP A 114 -0.18 0.48 31.11
CA ASP A 114 -1.22 1.27 31.74
C ASP A 114 -2.10 0.30 32.57
N GLY A 115 -1.90 0.31 33.88
CA GLY A 115 -2.78 -0.33 34.87
C GLY A 115 -2.39 0.11 36.28
N GLU A 116 -3.22 0.96 36.90
CA GLU A 116 -3.31 1.12 38.36
C GLU A 116 -3.54 -0.29 38.99
N ASP A 117 -2.91 -0.72 40.08
CA ASP A 117 -3.04 -0.19 41.44
C ASP A 117 -1.97 -0.74 42.44
N GLY A 118 -1.55 0.15 43.36
CA GLY A 118 -1.48 -0.06 44.82
C GLY A 118 -0.84 -1.30 45.51
N ARG A 119 0.42 -1.13 45.92
CA ARG A 119 1.08 -1.48 47.24
C ARG A 119 0.59 -2.68 48.09
N GLY A 120 1.56 -3.53 48.49
CA GLY A 120 1.61 -4.09 49.86
C GLY A 120 2.47 -5.35 50.07
N GLY A 121 3.56 -5.24 50.85
CA GLY A 121 4.27 -6.25 51.67
C GLY A 121 4.46 -7.67 51.12
N GLY A 122 5.68 -8.17 50.85
CA GLY A 122 6.71 -8.42 51.85
C GLY A 122 6.65 -9.86 52.35
N HIS A 123 7.50 -10.76 51.82
CA HIS A 123 8.39 -11.67 52.57
C HIS A 123 9.01 -12.74 51.66
N ALA A 124 10.32 -12.87 51.79
CA ALA A 124 11.17 -13.86 51.18
C ALA A 124 11.05 -15.24 51.84
N ALA A 125 11.30 -16.32 51.10
CA ALA A 125 12.24 -17.36 51.54
C ALA A 125 12.57 -18.37 50.42
N SER A 126 13.88 -18.47 50.20
CA SER A 126 14.66 -19.57 49.61
C SER A 126 14.25 -20.97 50.10
N THR A 127 14.31 -21.99 49.24
CA THR A 127 15.29 -23.10 49.34
C THR A 127 15.04 -24.21 48.29
N VAL A 128 16.14 -24.78 47.83
CA VAL A 128 16.33 -25.96 46.98
C VAL A 128 16.95 -27.06 47.90
N PRO A 129 17.23 -28.30 47.46
CA PRO A 129 16.39 -29.43 47.04
C PRO A 129 16.54 -30.66 47.98
N ALA A 130 15.81 -31.75 47.74
CA ALA A 130 16.30 -33.09 48.11
C ALA A 130 15.72 -34.21 47.24
N THR A 131 16.61 -35.16 46.95
CA THR A 131 16.50 -36.32 46.05
C THR A 131 16.02 -37.60 46.75
N ALA A 132 15.54 -38.52 45.90
CA ALA A 132 15.65 -39.99 45.96
C ALA A 132 14.53 -40.80 46.64
N GLY A 133 14.04 -41.81 45.89
CA GLY A 133 13.23 -42.91 46.37
C GLY A 133 12.51 -43.65 45.24
N THR A 134 13.18 -44.62 44.60
CA THR A 134 12.62 -45.59 43.65
C THR A 134 11.94 -46.78 44.37
N TRP A 135 11.31 -47.66 43.57
CA TRP A 135 10.82 -49.05 43.82
C TRP A 135 9.27 -49.20 43.92
N PRO A 136 8.66 -50.33 43.49
CA PRO A 136 8.43 -50.70 42.10
C PRO A 136 6.95 -51.08 41.78
N SER A 137 6.73 -51.38 40.51
CA SER A 137 5.51 -51.72 39.75
C SER A 137 4.53 -52.76 40.33
N THR A 138 3.24 -52.61 40.02
CA THR A 138 2.39 -53.65 39.37
C THR A 138 1.07 -53.06 38.84
N PRO A 139 0.45 -53.65 37.78
CA PRO A 139 -0.53 -52.99 36.92
C PRO A 139 -1.98 -53.32 37.30
N VAL A 140 -2.90 -52.36 37.10
CA VAL A 140 -4.34 -52.64 37.06
C VAL A 140 -4.93 -52.03 35.79
N ALA A 141 -5.55 -52.92 35.01
CA ALA A 141 -6.21 -52.65 33.75
C ALA A 141 -7.54 -51.91 33.95
N GLY A 142 -7.91 -51.10 32.97
CA GLY A 142 -9.28 -50.63 32.75
C GLY A 142 -9.45 -49.12 32.84
N GLN A 143 -8.98 -48.39 31.83
CA GLN A 143 -9.55 -47.07 31.52
C GLN A 143 -10.11 -47.09 30.10
N THR A 144 -11.40 -46.81 30.01
CA THR A 144 -12.16 -46.54 28.79
C THR A 144 -11.54 -45.34 28.06
N HIS A 145 -10.94 -45.57 26.89
CA HIS A 145 -10.50 -44.50 26.01
C HIS A 145 -11.72 -43.70 25.50
N ILE A 146 -11.69 -42.37 25.64
CA ILE A 146 -12.51 -41.46 24.82
C ILE A 146 -12.21 -41.79 23.35
N PRO A 147 -13.21 -41.82 22.46
CA PRO A 147 -12.97 -42.06 21.03
C PRO A 147 -11.98 -41.01 20.50
N GLN A 148 -10.81 -41.45 20.00
CA GLN A 148 -9.76 -40.58 19.43
C GLN A 148 -10.30 -39.56 18.42
N GLN A 149 -11.44 -39.85 17.77
CA GLN A 149 -12.16 -38.98 16.84
C GLN A 149 -12.63 -37.64 17.45
N LEU A 150 -13.07 -37.61 18.72
CA LEU A 150 -13.53 -36.37 19.36
C LEU A 150 -12.37 -35.41 19.64
N HIS A 151 -11.24 -35.96 20.09
CA HIS A 151 -10.02 -35.20 20.35
C HIS A 151 -9.41 -34.65 19.05
N GLN A 152 -9.47 -35.43 17.97
CA GLN A 152 -8.98 -35.02 16.64
C GLN A 152 -9.86 -33.93 16.01
N SER A 153 -11.19 -34.04 16.12
CA SER A 153 -12.13 -33.03 15.63
C SER A 153 -11.99 -31.68 16.36
N LEU A 154 -11.71 -31.71 17.67
CA LEU A 154 -11.46 -30.50 18.45
C LEU A 154 -10.12 -29.84 18.06
N GLN A 155 -9.07 -30.63 17.84
CA GLN A 155 -7.77 -30.08 17.41
C GLN A 155 -7.84 -29.41 16.02
N GLU A 156 -8.67 -29.91 15.11
CA GLU A 156 -8.93 -29.27 13.81
C GLU A 156 -9.74 -27.96 13.95
N GLN A 157 -10.70 -27.90 14.88
CA GLN A 157 -11.48 -26.69 15.19
C GLN A 157 -10.64 -25.62 15.92
N ILE A 158 -9.75 -26.01 16.83
CA ILE A 158 -8.83 -25.10 17.52
C ILE A 158 -7.79 -24.51 16.55
N ARG A 159 -7.40 -25.24 15.49
CA ARG A 159 -6.49 -24.73 14.45
C ARG A 159 -7.14 -23.77 13.46
N SER A 160 -8.47 -23.77 13.35
CA SER A 160 -9.22 -22.99 12.36
C SER A 160 -9.90 -21.74 12.93
N SER A 161 -9.91 -21.56 14.25
CA SER A 161 -10.53 -20.42 14.94
C SER A 161 -9.50 -19.68 15.82
N PRO A 162 -9.60 -18.34 16.02
CA PRO A 162 -8.69 -17.63 16.90
C PRO A 162 -8.85 -18.15 18.33
N ALA A 163 -7.74 -18.51 19.00
CA ALA A 163 -7.76 -19.02 20.36
C ALA A 163 -8.50 -18.05 21.31
N SER A 164 -9.69 -18.42 21.75
CA SER A 164 -10.41 -17.75 22.83
C SER A 164 -10.27 -18.58 24.12
N ASP A 165 -10.26 -17.92 25.27
CA ASP A 165 -10.20 -18.57 26.59
C ASP A 165 -11.32 -19.62 26.75
N PHE A 166 -12.48 -19.40 26.09
CA PHE A 166 -13.60 -20.34 26.00
C PHE A 166 -13.19 -21.70 25.41
N MET A 167 -12.43 -21.70 24.31
CA MET A 167 -11.91 -22.93 23.71
C MET A 167 -10.85 -23.59 24.59
N GLY A 168 -10.12 -22.80 25.39
CA GLY A 168 -9.19 -23.29 26.41
C GLY A 168 -9.88 -24.12 27.49
N PHE A 169 -10.98 -23.62 28.06
CA PHE A 169 -11.76 -24.35 29.07
C PHE A 169 -12.39 -25.65 28.51
N LEU A 170 -12.87 -25.63 27.26
CA LEU A 170 -13.41 -26.83 26.60
C LEU A 170 -12.31 -27.88 26.33
N ALA A 171 -11.12 -27.44 25.94
CA ALA A 171 -9.98 -28.33 25.76
C ALA A 171 -9.53 -28.94 27.09
N GLU A 172 -9.53 -28.18 28.18
CA GLU A 172 -9.21 -28.66 29.52
C GLU A 172 -10.21 -29.73 29.99
N TYR A 173 -11.51 -29.51 29.80
CA TYR A 173 -12.53 -30.52 30.08
C TYR A 173 -12.32 -31.80 29.27
N LEU A 174 -12.07 -31.70 27.96
CA LEU A 174 -11.87 -32.86 27.09
C LEU A 174 -10.57 -33.63 27.39
N ASN A 175 -9.54 -32.95 27.91
CA ASN A 175 -8.25 -33.57 28.21
C ASN A 175 -8.20 -34.18 29.62
N HIS A 176 -8.92 -33.59 30.57
CA HIS A 176 -8.75 -33.92 31.99
C HIS A 176 -10.03 -34.33 32.73
N HIS A 177 -11.22 -33.94 32.26
CA HIS A 177 -12.46 -34.08 33.02
C HIS A 177 -13.58 -34.86 32.33
N VAL A 178 -13.50 -35.10 31.02
CA VAL A 178 -14.54 -35.78 30.24
C VAL A 178 -14.79 -37.23 30.67
N GLN A 179 -13.84 -37.86 31.37
CA GLN A 179 -14.00 -39.21 31.92
C GLN A 179 -14.85 -39.25 33.20
N LEU A 180 -14.98 -38.10 33.89
CA LEU A 180 -15.69 -38.00 35.17
C LEU A 180 -17.21 -38.02 35.00
N ASP A 181 -17.72 -37.46 33.90
CA ASP A 181 -19.16 -37.41 33.62
C ASP A 181 -19.79 -38.78 33.23
N PRO A 182 -19.15 -39.63 32.39
CA PRO A 182 -19.61 -41.00 32.14
C PRO A 182 -19.61 -41.87 33.41
N GLU A 183 -18.64 -41.67 34.30
CA GLU A 183 -18.54 -42.38 35.57
C GLU A 183 -19.65 -41.94 36.54
N ALA A 184 -19.95 -40.64 36.60
CA ALA A 184 -21.10 -40.11 37.34
C ALA A 184 -22.45 -40.62 36.79
N LEU A 185 -22.60 -40.72 35.46
CA LEU A 185 -23.79 -41.31 34.83
C LEU A 185 -23.95 -42.79 35.17
N ARG A 186 -22.84 -43.56 35.19
CA ARG A 186 -22.85 -44.99 35.60
C ARG A 186 -23.26 -45.18 37.07
N LEU A 187 -22.98 -44.20 37.91
CA LEU A 187 -23.40 -44.15 39.32
C LEU A 187 -24.85 -43.66 39.52
N GLY A 188 -25.60 -43.44 38.43
CA GLY A 188 -27.02 -43.06 38.47
C GLY A 188 -27.27 -41.57 38.65
N HIS A 189 -26.26 -40.71 38.49
CA HIS A 189 -26.47 -39.27 38.48
C HIS A 189 -27.05 -38.82 37.13
N PRO A 190 -28.15 -38.05 37.11
CA PRO A 190 -28.87 -37.72 35.87
C PRO A 190 -28.27 -36.56 35.05
N GLN A 191 -27.10 -36.02 35.43
CA GLN A 191 -26.57 -34.76 34.88
C GLN A 191 -25.07 -34.84 34.62
N LEU A 192 -24.63 -34.22 33.51
CA LEU A 192 -23.24 -34.01 33.12
C LEU A 192 -22.65 -32.83 33.91
N ARG A 193 -22.39 -33.04 35.21
CA ARG A 193 -22.01 -31.96 36.13
C ARG A 193 -20.69 -31.30 35.77
N HIS A 194 -19.71 -32.05 35.27
CA HIS A 194 -18.39 -31.51 34.95
C HIS A 194 -18.40 -30.69 33.65
N LEU A 195 -19.13 -31.15 32.63
CA LEU A 195 -19.39 -30.37 31.42
C LEU A 195 -20.15 -29.09 31.74
N SER A 196 -21.22 -29.19 32.54
CA SER A 196 -22.03 -28.04 32.95
C SER A 196 -21.20 -26.98 33.66
N THR A 197 -20.36 -27.40 34.62
CA THR A 197 -19.47 -26.50 35.37
C THR A 197 -18.44 -25.84 34.47
N THR A 198 -17.90 -26.58 33.49
CA THR A 198 -16.94 -26.06 32.51
C THR A 198 -17.60 -25.00 31.62
N LEU A 199 -18.80 -25.27 31.12
CA LEU A 199 -19.57 -24.33 30.30
C LEU A 199 -19.94 -23.07 31.08
N ALA A 200 -20.40 -23.21 32.33
CA ALA A 200 -20.69 -22.07 33.20
C ALA A 200 -19.44 -21.20 33.45
N THR A 201 -18.29 -21.84 33.67
CA THR A 201 -17.02 -21.13 33.87
C THR A 201 -16.57 -20.41 32.60
N ALA A 202 -16.64 -21.08 31.45
CA ALA A 202 -16.27 -20.50 30.16
C ALA A 202 -17.17 -19.32 29.75
N CYS A 203 -18.45 -19.36 30.17
CA CYS A 203 -19.42 -18.29 29.92
C CYS A 203 -19.40 -17.15 30.97
N ARG A 204 -18.58 -17.23 32.02
CA ARG A 204 -18.55 -16.20 33.08
C ARG A 204 -18.20 -14.79 32.59
N PRO A 205 -17.22 -14.59 31.67
CA PRO A 205 -16.97 -13.26 31.10
C PRO A 205 -18.20 -12.67 30.40
N LEU A 206 -18.94 -13.52 29.67
CA LEU A 206 -20.15 -13.13 28.95
C LEU A 206 -21.27 -12.63 29.88
N HIS A 207 -21.39 -13.18 31.10
CA HIS A 207 -22.33 -12.64 32.10
C HIS A 207 -22.05 -11.17 32.42
N SER A 208 -20.78 -10.80 32.62
CA SER A 208 -20.40 -9.42 32.97
C SER A 208 -20.62 -8.44 31.81
N GLU A 209 -20.36 -8.88 30.57
CA GLU A 209 -20.64 -8.08 29.37
C GLU A 209 -22.14 -7.88 29.14
N ILE A 210 -22.94 -8.93 29.36
CA ILE A 210 -24.40 -8.85 29.26
C ILE A 210 -24.99 -7.96 30.36
N ASP A 211 -24.49 -8.04 31.60
CA ASP A 211 -24.95 -7.18 32.69
C ASP A 211 -24.63 -5.70 32.41
N PHE A 212 -23.43 -5.41 31.90
CA PHE A 212 -23.07 -4.06 31.48
C PHE A 212 -23.96 -3.56 30.34
N THR A 213 -24.25 -4.44 29.36
CA THR A 213 -25.14 -4.12 28.23
C THR A 213 -26.58 -3.91 28.68
N LEU A 214 -27.11 -4.75 29.56
CA LEU A 214 -28.44 -4.59 30.16
C LEU A 214 -28.54 -3.27 30.92
N ALA A 215 -27.56 -2.92 31.75
CA ALA A 215 -27.53 -1.66 32.47
C ALA A 215 -27.55 -0.44 31.52
N GLY A 216 -26.78 -0.49 30.42
CA GLY A 216 -26.78 0.56 29.39
C GLY A 216 -28.11 0.66 28.64
N LEU A 217 -28.71 -0.48 28.27
CA LEU A 217 -29.98 -0.54 27.56
C LEU A 217 -31.16 -0.12 28.45
N GLU A 218 -31.17 -0.48 29.73
CA GLU A 218 -32.15 -0.03 30.71
C GLU A 218 -32.05 1.48 30.96
N ALA A 219 -30.82 2.01 31.07
CA ALA A 219 -30.59 3.45 31.17
C ALA A 219 -31.13 4.19 29.94
N LEU A 220 -30.94 3.64 28.74
CA LEU A 220 -31.48 4.18 27.49
C LEU A 220 -33.01 4.04 27.41
N ALA A 221 -33.59 2.93 27.87
CA ALA A 221 -35.03 2.73 27.90
C ALA A 221 -35.75 3.75 28.79
N ARG A 222 -35.15 4.11 29.93
CA ARG A 222 -35.66 5.15 30.84
C ARG A 222 -35.75 6.54 30.20
N VAL A 223 -34.96 6.82 29.15
CA VAL A 223 -35.05 8.09 28.40
C VAL A 223 -36.38 8.22 27.67
N PHE A 224 -36.98 7.09 27.28
CA PHE A 224 -38.20 7.04 26.46
C PHE A 224 -39.45 6.59 27.23
N ASP A 225 -39.32 6.28 28.53
CA ASP A 225 -40.45 5.93 29.39
C ASP A 225 -41.07 7.19 30.04
N PRO A 226 -42.42 7.28 30.13
CA PRO A 226 -43.08 8.38 30.82
C PRO A 226 -42.81 8.31 32.34
N PRO A 227 -42.76 9.45 33.05
CA PRO A 227 -42.50 9.45 34.49
C PRO A 227 -43.69 8.85 35.24
N VAL A 228 -43.50 7.71 35.91
CA VAL A 228 -44.51 7.09 36.78
C VAL A 228 -43.93 6.72 38.15
N SER A 229 -44.74 6.95 39.18
CA SER A 229 -44.52 6.79 40.62
C SER A 229 -44.27 5.33 41.06
N PRO A 230 -43.60 5.09 42.20
CA PRO A 230 -43.03 3.79 42.54
C PRO A 230 -44.07 2.79 43.04
N ARG A 231 -44.07 1.56 42.49
CA ARG A 231 -44.75 0.40 43.11
C ARG A 231 -43.83 -0.82 43.15
N SER A 232 -44.01 -1.58 44.23
CA SER A 232 -43.19 -2.68 44.76
C SER A 232 -43.07 -3.89 43.84
N LEU A 233 -41.87 -4.47 43.80
CA LEU A 233 -41.54 -5.75 43.19
C LEU A 233 -42.22 -6.93 43.92
N ALA A 234 -43.04 -7.67 43.20
CA ALA A 234 -43.50 -9.00 43.60
C ALA A 234 -42.46 -10.06 43.19
N ARG A 235 -42.19 -10.99 44.09
CA ARG A 235 -41.17 -12.03 44.03
C ARG A 235 -41.76 -13.28 43.35
N GLU A 236 -41.10 -13.78 42.31
CA GLU A 236 -41.45 -15.05 41.65
C GLU A 236 -41.07 -16.27 42.50
N GLN A 237 -41.86 -17.33 42.36
CA GLN A 237 -41.53 -18.71 42.76
C GLN A 237 -41.90 -19.67 41.63
N GLY A 238 -40.97 -20.56 41.25
CA GLY A 238 -41.32 -21.82 40.59
C GLY A 238 -40.27 -22.53 39.73
N LEU A 239 -39.57 -23.50 40.34
CA LEU A 239 -39.26 -24.87 39.86
C LEU A 239 -38.16 -25.19 38.80
N LEU A 240 -37.01 -25.64 39.34
CA LEU A 240 -36.18 -26.85 39.08
C LEU A 240 -35.75 -27.31 37.66
N ALA A 241 -34.42 -27.48 37.54
CA ALA A 241 -33.64 -28.60 36.95
C ALA A 241 -32.64 -28.27 35.81
N SER A 242 -31.71 -27.34 36.05
CA SER A 242 -30.45 -27.14 35.31
C SER A 242 -29.50 -26.27 36.17
N ASP A 243 -28.21 -26.26 35.87
CA ASP A 243 -27.20 -25.49 36.59
C ASP A 243 -27.55 -23.98 36.62
N PRO A 244 -27.72 -23.35 37.81
CA PRO A 244 -28.38 -22.05 37.94
C PRO A 244 -27.71 -20.90 37.18
N ASP A 245 -26.41 -20.99 36.87
CA ASP A 245 -25.68 -19.94 36.16
C ASP A 245 -26.02 -19.89 34.65
N LEU A 246 -26.16 -21.05 34.00
CA LEU A 246 -26.40 -21.09 32.54
C LEU A 246 -27.85 -20.71 32.17
N GLU A 247 -28.83 -21.12 32.98
CA GLU A 247 -30.21 -20.66 32.84
C GLU A 247 -30.33 -19.15 33.07
N LEU A 248 -29.61 -18.62 34.07
CA LEU A 248 -29.55 -17.19 34.31
C LEU A 248 -28.95 -16.45 33.10
N LEU A 249 -27.93 -17.01 32.45
CA LEU A 249 -27.35 -16.44 31.23
C LEU A 249 -28.37 -16.40 30.08
N LEU A 250 -29.04 -17.53 29.82
CA LEU A 250 -30.06 -17.62 28.77
C LEU A 250 -31.23 -16.67 29.02
N HIS A 251 -31.64 -16.53 30.29
CA HIS A 251 -32.63 -15.55 30.69
C HIS A 251 -32.14 -14.12 30.41
N LYS A 252 -30.91 -13.75 30.82
CA LYS A 252 -30.33 -12.43 30.55
C LYS A 252 -30.23 -12.12 29.05
N ILE A 253 -29.82 -13.09 28.21
CA ILE A 253 -29.77 -12.94 26.74
C ILE A 253 -31.17 -12.68 26.18
N SER A 254 -32.17 -13.44 26.65
CA SER A 254 -33.57 -13.25 26.26
C SER A 254 -34.07 -11.86 26.66
N THR A 255 -33.73 -11.39 27.87
CA THR A 255 -34.06 -10.04 28.35
C THR A 255 -33.43 -8.96 27.47
N VAL A 256 -32.15 -9.08 27.09
CA VAL A 256 -31.49 -8.14 26.17
C VAL A 256 -32.20 -8.10 24.82
N ASN A 257 -32.50 -9.26 24.24
CA ASN A 257 -33.18 -9.36 22.95
C ASN A 257 -34.57 -8.70 22.97
N HIS A 258 -35.33 -8.95 24.05
CA HIS A 258 -36.62 -8.30 24.28
C HIS A 258 -36.49 -6.78 24.49
N LEU A 259 -35.50 -6.32 25.26
CA LEU A 259 -35.30 -4.90 25.50
C LEU A 259 -34.92 -4.17 24.22
N LEU A 260 -33.99 -4.71 23.42
CA LEU A 260 -33.60 -4.17 22.12
C LEU A 260 -34.80 -4.05 21.16
N SER A 261 -35.56 -5.12 21.01
CA SER A 261 -36.75 -5.16 20.15
C SER A 261 -37.85 -4.20 20.61
N SER A 262 -37.98 -3.98 21.92
CA SER A 262 -38.93 -3.04 22.51
C SER A 262 -38.45 -1.59 22.37
N LEU A 263 -37.16 -1.35 22.56
CA LEU A 263 -36.54 -0.03 22.47
C LEU A 263 -36.63 0.52 21.06
N GLU A 264 -36.38 -0.29 20.04
CA GLU A 264 -36.54 0.09 18.62
C GLU A 264 -37.97 0.56 18.33
N LYS A 265 -38.98 -0.17 18.81
CA LYS A 265 -40.39 0.21 18.67
C LYS A 265 -40.75 1.47 19.47
N LYS A 266 -40.21 1.63 20.69
CA LYS A 266 -40.42 2.82 21.53
C LYS A 266 -39.80 4.07 20.91
N VAL A 267 -38.57 3.97 20.40
CA VAL A 267 -37.86 5.05 19.71
C VAL A 267 -38.59 5.42 18.42
N LEU A 268 -38.99 4.44 17.61
CA LEU A 268 -39.76 4.69 16.39
C LEU A 268 -41.08 5.43 16.69
N LYS A 269 -41.82 4.99 17.72
CA LYS A 269 -43.06 5.65 18.15
C LYS A 269 -42.80 7.08 18.65
N SER A 270 -41.78 7.27 19.49
CA SER A 270 -41.41 8.59 20.02
C SER A 270 -40.99 9.55 18.89
N LEU A 271 -40.22 9.08 17.92
CA LEU A 271 -39.83 9.84 16.72
C LEU A 271 -41.04 10.16 15.83
N GLN A 272 -41.97 9.22 15.63
CA GLN A 272 -43.21 9.46 14.89
C GLN A 272 -44.13 10.48 15.57
N GLU A 273 -44.14 10.53 16.90
CA GLU A 273 -44.92 11.49 17.70
C GLU A 273 -44.26 12.88 17.78
N THR A 274 -42.93 12.98 17.65
CA THR A 274 -42.18 14.25 17.63
C THR A 274 -41.95 14.82 16.22
N ALA A 275 -41.93 13.97 15.19
CA ALA A 275 -41.78 14.36 13.78
C ALA A 275 -42.80 15.39 13.26
N PRO A 276 -44.07 15.46 13.74
CA PRO A 276 -44.98 16.55 13.34
C PRO A 276 -44.87 17.81 14.21
N ARG A 277 -44.19 17.76 15.37
CA ARG A 277 -44.03 18.91 16.29
C ARG A 277 -42.78 19.74 16.02
N HIS A 278 -41.78 19.16 15.37
CA HIS A 278 -40.67 19.87 14.75
C HIS A 278 -40.79 19.68 13.24
N ASN A 279 -40.71 20.75 12.44
CA ASN A 279 -40.78 20.70 10.96
C ASN A 279 -39.65 19.84 10.34
N LEU A 280 -39.74 18.51 10.51
CA LEU A 280 -38.92 17.47 9.91
C LEU A 280 -39.75 16.65 8.91
N ALA A 281 -40.86 17.21 8.43
CA ALA A 281 -41.47 16.74 7.20
C ALA A 281 -40.50 17.02 6.04
N LEU A 282 -40.15 15.98 5.28
CA LEU A 282 -39.64 16.13 3.92
C LEU A 282 -40.52 17.13 3.18
N PRO A 283 -39.98 18.22 2.60
CA PRO A 283 -40.74 19.00 1.66
C PRO A 283 -41.13 18.07 0.52
N ASN A 284 -42.44 17.94 0.31
CA ASN A 284 -42.98 17.29 -0.88
C ASN A 284 -42.25 17.86 -2.10
N ALA A 285 -41.80 16.96 -2.97
CA ALA A 285 -41.03 17.25 -4.16
C ALA A 285 -41.78 18.22 -5.09
N ALA A 286 -41.57 19.52 -4.89
CA ALA A 286 -41.47 20.44 -6.00
C ALA A 286 -39.97 20.51 -6.33
N MET A 287 -39.55 19.60 -7.21
CA MET A 287 -38.28 19.74 -7.91
C MET A 287 -38.27 21.14 -8.54
N GLY A 288 -37.56 22.08 -7.92
CA GLY A 288 -36.86 23.07 -8.73
C GLY A 288 -36.02 22.26 -9.72
N PRO A 289 -35.98 22.63 -11.02
CA PRO A 289 -35.22 21.88 -11.97
C PRO A 289 -33.80 21.70 -11.40
N PRO A 290 -33.22 20.49 -11.45
CA PRO A 290 -31.80 20.35 -11.14
C PRO A 290 -31.07 21.44 -11.94
N PRO A 291 -29.99 22.06 -11.43
CA PRO A 291 -29.18 22.91 -12.28
C PRO A 291 -28.89 22.04 -13.50
N SER A 292 -29.48 22.41 -14.64
CA SER A 292 -29.31 21.66 -15.87
C SER A 292 -27.82 21.52 -16.01
N ALA A 293 -27.29 20.29 -15.97
CA ALA A 293 -25.89 20.06 -16.25
C ALA A 293 -25.65 20.81 -17.55
N LYS A 294 -24.96 21.96 -17.49
CA LYS A 294 -24.63 22.68 -18.70
C LYS A 294 -23.86 21.65 -19.50
N PRO A 295 -24.34 21.27 -20.71
CA PRO A 295 -23.62 20.29 -21.48
C PRO A 295 -22.18 20.77 -21.56
N LEU A 296 -21.24 19.88 -21.19
CA LEU A 296 -19.80 20.12 -21.27
C LEU A 296 -19.36 20.58 -22.68
N ALA A 297 -20.28 20.47 -23.66
CA ALA A 297 -20.17 20.79 -25.07
C ALA A 297 -19.29 21.98 -25.39
N VAL A 298 -19.40 23.17 -24.75
CA VAL A 298 -18.59 24.34 -25.13
C VAL A 298 -18.05 25.12 -23.92
N GLN A 299 -16.71 25.20 -23.80
CA GLN A 299 -16.02 25.96 -22.76
C GLN A 299 -15.30 27.19 -23.30
N ARG A 300 -15.41 28.32 -22.59
CA ARG A 300 -14.91 29.62 -23.01
C ARG A 300 -13.70 30.07 -22.19
N PHE A 301 -12.61 30.40 -22.86
CA PHE A 301 -11.40 30.95 -22.26
C PHE A 301 -11.09 32.35 -22.81
N GLU A 302 -11.00 33.34 -21.93
CA GLU A 302 -10.49 34.67 -22.31
C GLU A 302 -8.98 34.71 -22.16
N VAL A 303 -8.26 34.92 -23.26
CA VAL A 303 -6.79 34.86 -23.32
C VAL A 303 -6.22 36.09 -24.03
N ARG A 304 -4.91 36.29 -23.89
CA ARG A 304 -4.16 37.28 -24.70
C ARG A 304 -3.30 36.55 -25.72
N ALA A 305 -3.30 37.02 -26.96
CA ALA A 305 -2.45 36.53 -28.05
C ALA A 305 -1.56 37.66 -28.60
N GLY A 306 -0.27 37.39 -28.83
CA GLY A 306 0.70 38.36 -29.37
C GLY A 306 0.94 39.60 -28.49
N LYS A 307 1.17 40.78 -29.09
CA LYS A 307 1.41 42.07 -28.40
C LYS A 307 0.14 42.68 -27.77
N SER A 308 -0.61 41.88 -27.00
CA SER A 308 -1.79 42.28 -26.19
C SER A 308 -3.17 42.27 -26.86
N GLN A 309 -3.40 41.45 -27.88
CA GLN A 309 -4.76 41.24 -28.42
C GLN A 309 -5.58 40.32 -27.52
N ARG A 310 -6.76 40.78 -27.05
CA ARG A 310 -7.72 39.92 -26.32
C ARG A 310 -8.46 39.02 -27.29
N VAL A 311 -8.35 37.72 -27.05
CA VAL A 311 -8.94 36.65 -27.87
C VAL A 311 -9.78 35.75 -26.96
N VAL A 312 -10.82 35.16 -27.52
CA VAL A 312 -11.65 34.15 -26.87
C VAL A 312 -11.40 32.82 -27.56
N LEU A 313 -11.01 31.81 -26.79
CA LEU A 313 -10.96 30.42 -27.25
C LEU A 313 -12.25 29.73 -26.79
N LEU A 314 -12.93 29.08 -27.72
CA LEU A 314 -14.06 28.20 -27.44
C LEU A 314 -13.62 26.77 -27.74
N VAL A 315 -13.56 25.93 -26.71
CA VAL A 315 -13.28 24.49 -26.87
C VAL A 315 -14.60 23.77 -26.90
N ASP A 316 -14.91 23.14 -28.02
CA ASP A 316 -16.10 22.34 -28.20
C ASP A 316 -15.73 20.84 -28.22
N VAL A 317 -15.88 20.19 -27.07
CA VAL A 317 -15.48 18.79 -26.87
C VAL A 317 -16.37 17.85 -27.66
N GLU A 318 -17.66 18.17 -27.80
CA GLU A 318 -18.64 17.31 -28.47
C GLU A 318 -18.46 17.32 -29.99
N SER A 319 -18.24 18.49 -30.59
CA SER A 319 -17.96 18.62 -32.03
C SER A 319 -16.50 18.38 -32.40
N GLY A 320 -15.58 18.39 -31.44
CA GLY A 320 -14.16 18.16 -31.70
C GLY A 320 -13.44 19.37 -32.30
N THR A 321 -13.80 20.59 -31.89
CA THR A 321 -13.26 21.82 -32.50
C THR A 321 -12.81 22.87 -31.47
N VAL A 322 -11.82 23.69 -31.85
CA VAL A 322 -11.45 24.91 -31.13
C VAL A 322 -11.64 26.13 -32.00
N ALA A 323 -12.52 27.04 -31.58
CA ALA A 323 -12.72 28.30 -32.27
C ALA A 323 -11.96 29.44 -31.61
N VAL A 324 -11.23 30.21 -32.42
CA VAL A 324 -10.48 31.41 -32.01
C VAL A 324 -11.26 32.64 -32.46
N THR A 325 -11.72 33.47 -31.52
CA THR A 325 -12.55 34.66 -31.82
C THR A 325 -11.92 35.93 -31.27
N LYS A 326 -11.78 36.98 -32.10
CA LYS A 326 -11.32 38.30 -31.64
C LYS A 326 -12.43 38.98 -30.84
N ARG A 327 -12.07 39.61 -29.71
CA ARG A 327 -13.05 40.31 -28.87
C ARG A 327 -13.69 41.47 -29.65
N GLY A 328 -14.97 41.35 -29.99
CA GLY A 328 -15.74 42.35 -30.75
C GLY A 328 -16.17 41.91 -32.16
N SER A 329 -15.68 40.77 -32.67
CA SER A 329 -16.24 40.14 -33.89
C SER A 329 -17.30 39.12 -33.50
N GLY A 330 -18.44 39.11 -34.20
CA GLY A 330 -19.52 38.13 -33.99
C GLY A 330 -19.23 36.75 -34.60
N SER A 331 -18.23 36.64 -35.48
CA SER A 331 -17.82 35.40 -36.15
C SER A 331 -16.43 34.93 -35.67
N PRO A 332 -16.18 33.60 -35.61
CA PRO A 332 -14.87 33.05 -35.30
C PRO A 332 -13.87 33.43 -36.41
N GLU A 333 -12.66 33.83 -36.00
CA GLU A 333 -11.55 34.13 -36.93
C GLU A 333 -11.01 32.84 -37.55
N GLU A 334 -10.97 31.76 -36.77
CA GLU A 334 -10.47 30.45 -37.17
C GLU A 334 -11.15 29.37 -36.34
N VAL A 335 -11.52 28.25 -36.97
CA VAL A 335 -12.04 27.06 -36.30
C VAL A 335 -11.10 25.91 -36.63
N ILE A 336 -10.56 25.28 -35.60
CA ILE A 336 -9.49 24.29 -35.69
C ILE A 336 -10.08 22.92 -35.28
N PRO A 337 -10.28 22.00 -36.23
CA PRO A 337 -10.65 20.62 -35.92
C PRO A 337 -9.57 19.87 -35.15
N GLN A 338 -9.96 18.90 -34.33
CA GLN A 338 -9.03 18.15 -33.46
C GLN A 338 -7.90 17.43 -34.22
N ASP A 339 -8.20 16.91 -35.42
CA ASP A 339 -7.26 16.17 -36.29
C ASP A 339 -6.21 17.11 -36.92
N LYS A 340 -6.49 18.42 -36.94
CA LYS A 340 -5.53 19.44 -37.39
C LYS A 340 -4.63 19.93 -36.26
N ILE A 341 -4.93 19.64 -34.99
CA ILE A 341 -4.09 20.04 -33.86
C ILE A 341 -2.89 19.10 -33.78
N LEU A 342 -1.71 19.67 -34.06
CA LEU A 342 -0.44 18.95 -34.14
C LEU A 342 0.30 18.93 -32.79
N GLN A 343 0.30 20.06 -32.07
CA GLN A 343 1.06 20.16 -30.82
C GLN A 343 0.46 21.20 -29.87
N LEU A 344 0.62 20.97 -28.56
CA LEU A 344 0.34 21.93 -27.50
C LEU A 344 1.55 22.04 -26.57
N ILE A 345 2.20 23.20 -26.60
CA ILE A 345 3.43 23.44 -25.84
C ILE A 345 3.09 24.25 -24.59
N LYS A 346 3.40 23.71 -23.40
CA LYS A 346 3.26 24.37 -22.09
C LYS A 346 4.57 25.10 -21.75
N TYR A 347 4.49 26.40 -21.49
CA TYR A 347 5.68 27.18 -21.09
C TYR A 347 5.93 27.01 -19.59
N GLN A 348 7.12 26.54 -19.22
CA GLN A 348 7.52 26.43 -17.81
C GLN A 348 7.96 27.80 -17.26
N SER A 349 8.67 28.58 -18.09
CA SER A 349 9.10 29.96 -17.80
C SER A 349 7.93 30.89 -17.46
N VAL A 350 6.76 30.67 -18.09
CA VAL A 350 5.53 31.41 -17.86
C VAL A 350 4.38 30.43 -17.71
N GLN A 351 4.10 29.99 -16.48
CA GLN A 351 3.11 28.94 -16.18
C GLN A 351 1.69 29.19 -16.70
N SER A 352 1.32 30.43 -17.02
CA SER A 352 0.02 30.78 -17.61
C SER A 352 0.01 30.79 -19.15
N LYS A 353 1.13 30.46 -19.82
CA LYS A 353 1.27 30.54 -21.27
C LYS A 353 1.27 29.14 -21.90
N ALA A 354 0.60 28.99 -23.04
CA ALA A 354 0.67 27.81 -23.89
C ALA A 354 0.69 28.20 -25.38
N ARG A 355 1.36 27.41 -26.23
CA ARG A 355 1.33 27.54 -27.69
C ARG A 355 0.52 26.40 -28.29
N LEU A 356 -0.49 26.73 -29.09
CA LEU A 356 -1.21 25.74 -29.90
C LEU A 356 -0.62 25.74 -31.30
N VAL A 357 -0.32 24.56 -31.85
CA VAL A 357 0.19 24.37 -33.21
C VAL A 357 -0.78 23.51 -34.00
N TRP A 358 -1.17 23.95 -35.19
CA TRP A 358 -2.10 23.22 -36.06
C TRP A 358 -1.73 23.28 -37.54
N ALA A 359 -2.21 22.32 -38.32
CA ALA A 359 -2.01 22.22 -39.76
C ALA A 359 -2.96 23.13 -40.55
N ARG A 360 -2.46 23.75 -41.64
CA ARG A 360 -3.27 24.43 -42.67
C ARG A 360 -3.18 23.71 -44.01
N GLU A 361 -4.17 23.93 -44.89
CA GLU A 361 -4.31 23.30 -46.21
C GLU A 361 -3.08 23.43 -47.14
N SER A 362 -2.17 24.36 -46.88
CA SER A 362 -0.97 24.64 -47.70
C SER A 362 0.33 23.97 -47.21
N GLN A 363 0.27 22.91 -46.38
CA GLN A 363 1.44 22.20 -45.82
C GLN A 363 2.35 23.03 -44.88
N LYS A 364 1.97 24.26 -44.51
CA LYS A 364 2.63 25.03 -43.43
C LYS A 364 1.84 24.90 -42.13
N SER A 365 2.50 24.50 -41.04
CA SER A 365 1.94 24.55 -39.68
C SER A 365 1.91 25.99 -39.16
N LEU A 366 0.92 26.31 -38.33
CA LEU A 366 0.78 27.61 -37.67
C LEU A 366 0.81 27.39 -36.16
N GLY A 367 1.69 28.13 -35.47
CA GLY A 367 1.75 28.17 -34.01
C GLY A 367 1.31 29.52 -33.47
N ARG A 368 0.45 29.54 -32.46
CA ARG A 368 0.01 30.78 -31.78
C ARG A 368 0.13 30.66 -30.27
N ASP A 369 0.77 31.66 -29.66
CA ASP A 369 0.91 31.76 -28.21
C ASP A 369 -0.33 32.39 -27.57
N PHE A 370 -0.81 31.77 -26.49
CA PHE A 370 -1.91 32.22 -25.67
C PHE A 370 -1.48 32.35 -24.22
N ILE A 371 -1.73 33.52 -23.63
CA ILE A 371 -1.51 33.80 -22.21
C ILE A 371 -2.86 33.79 -21.51
N PHE A 372 -3.04 32.83 -20.61
CA PHE A 372 -4.24 32.63 -19.81
C PHE A 372 -4.23 33.54 -18.57
N PRO A 373 -5.39 33.78 -17.95
CA PRO A 373 -5.48 34.57 -16.72
C PRO A 373 -4.69 33.96 -15.54
N SER A 374 -4.53 32.64 -15.53
CA SER A 374 -3.78 31.90 -14.52
C SER A 374 -3.26 30.58 -15.08
N ALA A 375 -2.29 29.98 -14.40
CA ALA A 375 -1.82 28.63 -14.69
C ALA A 375 -2.97 27.60 -14.60
N ARG A 376 -3.89 27.77 -13.64
CA ARG A 376 -5.08 26.92 -13.47
C ARG A 376 -5.98 26.94 -14.70
N LYS A 377 -6.27 28.12 -15.26
CA LYS A 377 -7.08 28.23 -16.49
C LYS A 377 -6.36 27.66 -17.71
N ARG A 378 -5.04 27.75 -17.76
CA ARG A 378 -4.22 27.11 -18.80
C ARG A 378 -4.28 25.59 -18.71
N GLU A 379 -4.16 25.01 -17.52
CA GLU A 379 -4.29 23.55 -17.34
C GLU A 379 -5.71 23.06 -17.67
N ALA A 380 -6.75 23.82 -17.29
CA ALA A 380 -8.13 23.50 -17.64
C ALA A 380 -8.34 23.42 -19.16
N PHE A 381 -7.76 24.36 -19.90
CA PHE A 381 -7.77 24.36 -21.36
C PHE A 381 -7.03 23.13 -21.94
N CYS A 382 -5.85 22.80 -21.41
CA CYS A 382 -5.09 21.62 -21.83
C CYS A 382 -5.88 20.31 -21.61
N GLN A 383 -6.49 20.15 -20.43
CA GLN A 383 -7.27 18.96 -20.09
C GLN A 383 -8.51 18.80 -20.99
N LEU A 384 -9.21 19.89 -21.31
CA LEU A 384 -10.35 19.84 -22.21
C LEU A 384 -9.94 19.51 -23.65
N LEU A 385 -8.82 20.04 -24.13
CA LEU A 385 -8.29 19.67 -25.44
C LEU A 385 -7.90 18.20 -25.50
N GLN A 386 -7.30 17.68 -24.44
CA GLN A 386 -6.92 16.28 -24.35
C GLN A 386 -8.15 15.37 -24.30
N LEU A 387 -9.15 15.72 -23.49
CA LEU A 387 -10.46 15.05 -23.47
C LEU A 387 -11.10 15.05 -24.87
N MET A 388 -11.07 16.19 -25.56
CA MET A 388 -11.56 16.31 -26.94
C MET A 388 -10.81 15.39 -27.90
N LYS A 389 -9.47 15.36 -27.87
CA LYS A 389 -8.70 14.43 -28.72
C LYS A 389 -8.99 12.96 -28.39
N ILE A 390 -9.12 12.59 -27.11
CA ILE A 390 -9.49 11.24 -26.68
C ILE A 390 -10.87 10.86 -27.23
N GLN A 391 -11.89 11.70 -27.01
CA GLN A 391 -13.26 11.44 -27.47
C GLN A 391 -13.38 11.26 -28.99
N HIS A 392 -12.53 11.94 -29.77
CA HIS A 392 -12.54 11.92 -31.24
C HIS A 392 -11.41 11.08 -31.87
N SER A 393 -10.70 10.29 -31.08
CA SER A 393 -9.52 9.52 -31.50
C SER A 393 -9.82 8.30 -32.39
N ASN A 394 -11.11 7.92 -32.53
CA ASN A 394 -11.56 6.68 -33.20
C ASN A 394 -10.89 5.40 -32.67
N LEU A 395 -10.36 5.41 -31.44
CA LEU A 395 -9.75 4.24 -30.83
C LEU A 395 -10.80 3.36 -30.14
N ASP A 396 -10.69 2.05 -30.33
CA ASP A 396 -11.55 1.07 -29.65
C ASP A 396 -11.20 0.94 -28.14
N GLU A 397 -9.94 1.19 -27.80
CA GLU A 397 -9.41 1.09 -26.43
C GLU A 397 -8.78 2.42 -25.98
N PRO A 398 -8.97 2.83 -24.71
CA PRO A 398 -8.37 4.05 -24.19
C PRO A 398 -6.85 3.88 -24.02
N GLU A 399 -6.07 4.90 -24.37
CA GLU A 399 -4.64 5.01 -24.05
C GLU A 399 -4.38 5.81 -22.76
N LEU A 400 -5.39 6.53 -22.29
CA LEU A 400 -5.32 7.38 -21.10
C LEU A 400 -6.58 7.19 -20.28
N ILE A 401 -6.41 7.17 -18.97
CA ILE A 401 -7.52 7.23 -18.02
C ILE A 401 -7.27 8.32 -16.97
N SER A 402 -8.37 8.84 -16.43
CA SER A 402 -8.38 9.73 -15.29
C SER A 402 -8.70 8.95 -14.02
N LEU A 403 -7.80 9.03 -13.04
CA LEU A 403 -7.88 8.33 -11.76
C LEU A 403 -8.02 9.33 -10.61
N TYR A 404 -9.01 9.12 -9.74
CA TYR A 404 -9.18 9.85 -8.49
C TYR A 404 -8.74 8.97 -7.32
N VAL A 405 -7.94 9.54 -6.40
CA VAL A 405 -7.57 8.90 -5.12
C VAL A 405 -7.94 9.87 -3.99
N GLY A 406 -8.75 9.39 -3.04
CA GLY A 406 -9.11 10.15 -1.84
C GLY A 406 -8.73 9.41 -0.57
N THR A 407 -8.26 10.13 0.44
CA THR A 407 -8.07 9.60 1.80
C THR A 407 -8.77 10.49 2.83
N TRP A 408 -9.46 9.89 3.79
CA TRP A 408 -10.07 10.64 4.88
C TRP A 408 -10.16 9.84 6.18
N ASN A 409 -9.49 10.33 7.23
CA ASN A 409 -9.77 9.89 8.59
C ASN A 409 -11.08 10.53 9.07
N MET A 410 -12.14 9.73 9.23
CA MET A 410 -13.49 10.19 9.57
C MET A 410 -13.68 10.47 11.07
N GLY A 411 -12.65 10.25 11.89
CA GLY A 411 -12.67 10.54 13.33
C GLY A 411 -13.79 9.79 14.08
N SER A 412 -14.19 8.61 13.59
CA SER A 412 -15.30 7.83 14.14
C SER A 412 -16.63 8.59 14.12
N THR A 413 -16.86 9.44 13.12
CA THR A 413 -18.12 10.17 12.91
C THR A 413 -18.76 9.83 11.56
N PRO A 414 -20.10 9.90 11.46
CA PRO A 414 -20.78 9.82 10.17
C PRO A 414 -20.32 10.95 9.23
N PRO A 415 -20.30 10.70 7.90
CA PRO A 415 -19.99 11.73 6.92
C PRO A 415 -21.10 12.81 6.88
N PRO A 416 -20.80 14.02 6.37
CA PRO A 416 -21.84 15.01 6.09
C PRO A 416 -22.77 14.52 4.97
N ARG A 417 -23.89 15.23 4.74
CA ARG A 417 -24.86 14.88 3.70
C ARG A 417 -24.29 14.95 2.27
N SER A 418 -23.24 15.73 2.04
CA SER A 418 -22.65 15.94 0.73
C SER A 418 -21.14 15.76 0.80
N LEU A 419 -20.59 15.00 -0.15
CA LEU A 419 -19.15 14.85 -0.39
C LEU A 419 -18.69 15.62 -1.65
N ALA A 420 -19.47 16.58 -2.12
CA ALA A 420 -19.26 17.24 -3.41
C ALA A 420 -17.85 17.82 -3.56
N SER A 421 -17.37 18.57 -2.56
CA SER A 421 -16.04 19.19 -2.61
C SER A 421 -14.93 18.14 -2.72
N TRP A 422 -15.01 17.08 -1.92
CA TRP A 422 -14.02 16.01 -1.93
C TRP A 422 -13.99 15.30 -3.28
N LEU A 423 -15.13 14.77 -3.71
CA LEU A 423 -15.26 13.99 -4.96
C LEU A 423 -15.06 14.81 -6.25
N THR A 424 -14.94 16.15 -6.14
CA THR A 424 -14.64 17.06 -7.26
C THR A 424 -13.32 17.82 -7.08
N SER A 425 -12.49 17.42 -6.12
CA SER A 425 -11.16 18.01 -5.86
C SER A 425 -11.18 19.53 -5.62
N ARG A 426 -12.14 20.00 -4.81
CA ARG A 426 -12.32 21.40 -4.42
C ARG A 426 -11.91 21.64 -2.97
N GLY A 427 -11.36 22.82 -2.72
CA GLY A 427 -10.85 23.25 -1.42
C GLY A 427 -9.50 23.95 -1.57
N LEU A 428 -8.54 23.56 -0.73
CA LEU A 428 -7.22 24.17 -0.62
C LEU A 428 -6.14 23.32 -1.32
N GLY A 429 -5.04 23.95 -1.71
CA GLY A 429 -3.93 23.30 -2.43
C GLY A 429 -4.07 23.37 -3.95
N ARG A 430 -3.48 22.40 -4.64
CA ARG A 430 -3.59 22.29 -6.10
C ARG A 430 -4.94 21.66 -6.45
N THR A 431 -5.90 22.49 -6.80
CA THR A 431 -7.30 22.09 -7.03
C THR A 431 -7.72 22.21 -8.51
N GLN A 432 -8.71 21.42 -8.93
CA GLN A 432 -9.20 21.45 -10.32
C GLN A 432 -9.97 22.72 -10.62
N ASP A 433 -9.88 23.26 -11.84
CA ASP A 433 -10.70 24.40 -12.25
C ASP A 433 -12.20 24.03 -12.24
N GLU A 434 -13.07 25.02 -12.02
CA GLU A 434 -14.52 24.80 -12.03
C GLU A 434 -15.01 24.16 -13.33
N THR A 435 -14.36 24.44 -14.47
CA THR A 435 -14.74 23.87 -15.77
C THR A 435 -14.36 22.39 -15.92
N THR A 436 -13.35 21.92 -15.19
CA THR A 436 -12.86 20.53 -15.25
C THR A 436 -13.35 19.69 -14.08
N ALA A 437 -13.75 20.32 -12.97
CA ALA A 437 -14.27 19.64 -11.77
C ALA A 437 -15.57 18.84 -12.01
N CYS A 438 -16.26 19.08 -13.13
CA CYS A 438 -17.43 18.31 -13.54
C CYS A 438 -17.11 17.17 -14.53
N ILE A 439 -15.84 17.00 -14.91
CA ILE A 439 -15.42 15.90 -15.78
C ILE A 439 -15.33 14.63 -14.91
N PRO A 440 -16.10 13.58 -15.23
CA PRO A 440 -16.09 12.36 -14.44
C PRO A 440 -14.79 11.58 -14.64
N HIS A 441 -14.13 11.23 -13.53
CA HIS A 441 -12.99 10.31 -13.53
C HIS A 441 -13.39 8.90 -13.94
N ASP A 442 -12.50 8.16 -14.58
CA ASP A 442 -12.74 6.79 -15.02
C ASP A 442 -12.76 5.82 -13.84
N ILE A 443 -11.89 6.08 -12.85
CA ILE A 443 -11.74 5.29 -11.63
C ILE A 443 -11.72 6.21 -10.40
N TYR A 444 -12.49 5.86 -9.38
CA TYR A 444 -12.42 6.47 -8.04
C TYR A 444 -11.92 5.45 -7.02
N VAL A 445 -10.88 5.81 -6.29
CA VAL A 445 -10.33 5.02 -5.19
C VAL A 445 -10.46 5.81 -3.90
N ILE A 446 -11.27 5.30 -2.97
CA ILE A 446 -11.64 5.99 -1.73
C ILE A 446 -11.13 5.20 -0.53
N GLY A 447 -10.11 5.74 0.13
CA GLY A 447 -9.60 5.27 1.42
C GLY A 447 -10.21 6.04 2.58
N THR A 448 -10.61 5.32 3.62
CA THR A 448 -11.04 5.92 4.89
C THR A 448 -10.38 5.24 6.07
N GLN A 449 -10.17 5.99 7.14
CA GLN A 449 -9.72 5.50 8.45
C GLN A 449 -10.70 6.00 9.51
N GLU A 450 -10.82 5.29 10.63
CA GLU A 450 -11.85 5.59 11.65
C GLU A 450 -13.26 5.74 11.06
N ASN A 451 -13.57 4.99 10.01
CA ASN A 451 -14.88 4.98 9.39
C ASN A 451 -15.85 4.20 10.29
N SER A 452 -16.87 4.89 10.80
CA SER A 452 -17.89 4.33 11.69
C SER A 452 -19.06 3.67 10.96
N LEU A 453 -19.22 3.90 9.64
CA LEU A 453 -20.35 3.36 8.88
C LEU A 453 -20.19 1.88 8.59
N GLY A 454 -21.30 1.19 8.32
CA GLY A 454 -21.25 -0.17 7.80
C GLY A 454 -20.65 -0.23 6.39
N ASP A 455 -20.12 -1.39 5.99
CA ASP A 455 -19.50 -1.57 4.67
C ASP A 455 -20.47 -1.27 3.52
N ARG A 456 -21.67 -1.87 3.57
CA ARG A 456 -22.71 -1.66 2.57
C ARG A 456 -23.18 -0.20 2.52
N GLU A 457 -23.42 0.38 3.70
CA GLU A 457 -23.88 1.77 3.85
C GLU A 457 -22.88 2.75 3.24
N TRP A 458 -21.59 2.57 3.50
CA TRP A 458 -20.54 3.42 2.95
C TRP A 458 -20.46 3.34 1.42
N VAL A 459 -20.53 2.12 0.86
CA VAL A 459 -20.51 1.90 -0.59
C VAL A 459 -21.73 2.52 -1.26
N GLU A 460 -22.93 2.32 -0.70
CA GLU A 460 -24.17 2.91 -1.23
C GLU A 460 -24.14 4.43 -1.17
N PHE A 461 -23.63 5.01 -0.08
CA PHE A 461 -23.47 6.46 0.08
C PHE A 461 -22.51 7.06 -0.96
N LEU A 462 -21.37 6.41 -1.22
CA LEU A 462 -20.42 6.82 -2.25
C LEU A 462 -21.04 6.75 -3.66
N ARG A 463 -21.71 5.64 -3.99
CA ARG A 463 -22.38 5.47 -5.29
C ARG A 463 -23.49 6.50 -5.50
N ALA A 464 -24.31 6.74 -4.48
CA ALA A 464 -25.37 7.76 -4.55
C ALA A 464 -24.80 9.18 -4.71
N SER A 465 -23.70 9.48 -4.02
CA SER A 465 -22.99 10.76 -4.14
C SER A 465 -22.44 10.95 -5.55
N LEU A 466 -21.70 9.97 -6.08
CA LEU A 466 -21.16 10.02 -7.45
C LEU A 466 -22.26 10.08 -8.52
N LYS A 467 -23.35 9.32 -8.36
CA LYS A 467 -24.50 9.38 -9.27
C LYS A 467 -25.15 10.75 -9.29
N THR A 468 -25.25 11.40 -8.12
CA THR A 468 -25.81 12.75 -8.00
C THR A 468 -24.90 13.81 -8.64
N LEU A 469 -23.59 13.68 -8.46
CA LEU A 469 -22.61 14.66 -8.95
C LEU A 469 -22.30 14.51 -10.44
N MET A 470 -22.19 13.27 -10.92
CA MET A 470 -21.66 12.94 -12.24
C MET A 470 -22.71 12.39 -13.21
N ALA A 471 -23.94 12.13 -12.74
CA ALA A 471 -24.99 11.45 -13.50
C ALA A 471 -24.59 10.05 -14.05
N ILE A 472 -23.61 9.39 -13.40
CA ILE A 472 -23.10 8.07 -13.78
C ILE A 472 -23.32 7.09 -12.63
N ASP A 473 -23.85 5.90 -12.94
CA ASP A 473 -23.98 4.80 -11.97
C ASP A 473 -22.70 3.95 -11.94
N TYR A 474 -21.71 4.42 -11.19
CA TYR A 474 -20.42 3.74 -11.06
C TYR A 474 -20.55 2.30 -10.53
N ARG A 475 -19.72 1.41 -11.07
CA ARG A 475 -19.60 0.00 -10.68
C ARG A 475 -18.55 -0.14 -9.59
N VAL A 476 -18.80 -1.02 -8.62
CA VAL A 476 -17.83 -1.32 -7.56
C VAL A 476 -16.92 -2.42 -8.08
N VAL A 477 -15.62 -2.14 -8.15
CA VAL A 477 -14.58 -3.12 -8.48
C VAL A 477 -14.24 -3.96 -7.26
N ALA A 478 -13.99 -3.30 -6.13
CA ALA A 478 -13.63 -3.97 -4.89
C ALA A 478 -13.93 -3.10 -3.67
N LEU A 479 -14.16 -3.78 -2.55
CA LEU A 479 -14.18 -3.24 -1.20
C LEU A 479 -13.28 -4.13 -0.34
N GLN A 480 -12.37 -3.52 0.43
CA GLN A 480 -11.61 -4.23 1.46
C GLN A 480 -11.64 -3.41 2.74
N CYS A 481 -11.88 -4.09 3.86
CA CYS A 481 -11.95 -3.49 5.19
C CYS A 481 -11.01 -4.23 6.16
N LEU A 482 -10.53 -3.49 7.15
CA LEU A 482 -9.82 -3.99 8.32
C LEU A 482 -10.19 -3.07 9.50
N TRP A 483 -11.07 -3.55 10.38
CA TRP A 483 -11.71 -2.72 11.40
C TRP A 483 -12.37 -1.48 10.78
N SER A 484 -11.91 -0.27 11.14
CA SER A 484 -12.41 1.01 10.63
C SER A 484 -11.56 1.60 9.49
N ILE A 485 -10.64 0.81 8.92
CA ILE A 485 -9.85 1.16 7.74
C ILE A 485 -10.53 0.51 6.53
N LYS A 486 -10.93 1.30 5.53
CA LYS A 486 -11.65 0.79 4.35
C LYS A 486 -11.09 1.37 3.06
N ILE A 487 -11.06 0.59 2.01
CA ILE A 487 -10.79 1.03 0.63
C ILE A 487 -11.92 0.58 -0.28
N VAL A 488 -12.43 1.49 -1.11
CA VAL A 488 -13.44 1.21 -2.13
C VAL A 488 -12.90 1.67 -3.48
N VAL A 489 -12.97 0.78 -4.47
CA VAL A 489 -12.64 1.11 -5.87
C VAL A 489 -13.92 1.10 -6.68
N LEU A 490 -14.20 2.20 -7.37
CA LEU A 490 -15.33 2.35 -8.27
C LEU A 490 -14.84 2.70 -9.68
N VAL A 491 -15.54 2.23 -10.70
CA VAL A 491 -15.19 2.42 -12.11
C VAL A 491 -16.42 2.83 -12.94
N LYS A 492 -16.22 3.61 -14.00
CA LYS A 492 -17.28 3.87 -14.98
C LYS A 492 -17.81 2.55 -15.57
N PRO A 493 -19.12 2.42 -15.84
CA PRO A 493 -19.70 1.21 -16.41
C PRO A 493 -19.02 0.72 -17.70
N GLU A 494 -18.59 1.64 -18.56
CA GLU A 494 -17.95 1.30 -19.85
C GLU A 494 -16.59 0.61 -19.70
N HIS A 495 -15.89 0.77 -18.56
CA HIS A 495 -14.63 0.09 -18.32
C HIS A 495 -14.77 -1.19 -17.48
N GLU A 496 -15.99 -1.59 -17.09
CA GLU A 496 -16.22 -2.79 -16.27
C GLU A 496 -15.58 -4.05 -16.88
N ARG A 497 -15.63 -4.20 -18.21
CA ARG A 497 -15.04 -5.34 -18.94
C ARG A 497 -13.52 -5.27 -19.11
N ARG A 498 -12.91 -4.12 -18.85
CA ARG A 498 -11.46 -3.88 -18.96
C ARG A 498 -10.72 -4.24 -17.68
N ILE A 499 -11.45 -4.34 -16.57
CA ILE A 499 -10.92 -4.71 -15.27
C ILE A 499 -10.82 -6.24 -15.16
N SER A 500 -9.66 -6.73 -14.79
CA SER A 500 -9.44 -8.15 -14.50
C SER A 500 -8.45 -8.34 -13.34
N HIS A 501 -8.26 -9.59 -12.88
CA HIS A 501 -7.28 -9.93 -11.85
C HIS A 501 -7.40 -9.09 -10.58
N VAL A 502 -8.64 -8.91 -10.11
CA VAL A 502 -8.92 -8.15 -8.88
C VAL A 502 -8.44 -8.96 -7.68
N HIS A 503 -7.55 -8.38 -6.88
CA HIS A 503 -7.07 -8.95 -5.64
C HIS A 503 -7.23 -7.95 -4.50
N THR A 504 -7.51 -8.45 -3.30
CA THR A 504 -7.58 -7.65 -2.08
C THR A 504 -6.75 -8.28 -0.96
N SER A 505 -6.24 -7.46 -0.05
CA SER A 505 -5.44 -7.92 1.08
C SER A 505 -5.50 -6.93 2.24
N SER A 506 -5.12 -7.37 3.43
CA SER A 506 -5.04 -6.51 4.61
C SER A 506 -3.94 -6.98 5.56
N VAL A 507 -3.31 -6.03 6.26
CA VAL A 507 -2.24 -6.29 7.23
C VAL A 507 -2.54 -5.53 8.52
N LYS A 508 -2.45 -6.23 9.65
CA LYS A 508 -2.56 -5.65 10.99
C LYS A 508 -1.18 -5.23 11.48
N THR A 509 -1.05 -4.01 12.00
CA THR A 509 0.22 -3.45 12.50
C THR A 509 0.11 -2.83 13.90
N GLY A 510 -0.99 -3.12 14.60
CA GLY A 510 -1.22 -2.73 15.99
C GLY A 510 -0.19 -3.28 16.97
N ILE A 511 -0.45 -3.14 18.28
CA ILE A 511 0.39 -3.72 19.34
C ILE A 511 0.51 -5.24 19.09
N ALA A 512 1.74 -5.76 19.16
CA ALA A 512 2.08 -7.14 18.81
C ALA A 512 1.57 -7.62 17.43
N ASN A 513 1.33 -6.69 16.50
CA ASN A 513 0.80 -6.91 15.15
C ASN A 513 -0.59 -7.59 15.10
N THR A 514 -1.30 -7.63 16.23
CA THR A 514 -2.61 -8.30 16.36
C THR A 514 -3.66 -7.47 17.10
N LEU A 515 -3.24 -6.52 17.94
CA LEU A 515 -4.11 -5.76 18.83
C LEU A 515 -4.14 -4.26 18.48
N GLY A 516 -5.31 -3.67 18.29
CA GLY A 516 -5.49 -2.23 18.04
C GLY A 516 -5.78 -1.86 16.58
N ASN A 517 -6.36 -0.68 16.36
CA ASN A 517 -6.98 -0.26 15.09
C ASN A 517 -6.00 0.27 14.01
N LYS A 518 -4.81 -0.34 13.88
CA LYS A 518 -3.74 0.11 12.97
C LYS A 518 -3.35 -0.97 11.98
N GLY A 519 -3.13 -0.58 10.73
CA GLY A 519 -2.91 -1.53 9.65
C GLY A 519 -3.06 -0.91 8.27
N ALA A 520 -3.19 -1.77 7.29
CA ALA A 520 -3.48 -1.41 5.91
C ALA A 520 -4.48 -2.36 5.27
N VAL A 521 -5.18 -1.84 4.28
CA VAL A 521 -5.99 -2.59 3.31
C VAL A 521 -5.50 -2.23 1.93
N GLY A 522 -5.56 -3.15 0.99
CA GLY A 522 -5.21 -2.85 -0.38
C GLY A 522 -6.02 -3.63 -1.40
N VAL A 523 -6.03 -3.07 -2.61
CA VAL A 523 -6.70 -3.59 -3.80
C VAL A 523 -5.73 -3.49 -4.96
N SER A 524 -5.68 -4.50 -5.81
CA SER A 524 -4.99 -4.44 -7.09
C SER A 524 -5.85 -5.01 -8.20
N PHE A 525 -5.65 -4.56 -9.44
CA PHE A 525 -6.29 -5.09 -10.63
C PHE A 525 -5.47 -4.78 -11.88
N LEU A 526 -5.76 -5.47 -12.98
CA LEU A 526 -5.37 -5.05 -14.33
C LEU A 526 -6.48 -4.21 -14.94
N PHE A 527 -6.12 -3.06 -15.50
CA PHE A 527 -6.93 -2.35 -16.47
C PHE A 527 -6.30 -2.59 -17.84
N ASN A 528 -6.97 -3.37 -18.69
CA ASN A 528 -6.37 -3.89 -19.92
C ASN A 528 -4.99 -4.53 -19.65
N GLY A 529 -3.92 -4.02 -20.26
CA GLY A 529 -2.55 -4.50 -20.07
C GLY A 529 -1.79 -3.82 -18.92
N THR A 530 -2.40 -2.88 -18.21
CA THR A 530 -1.74 -2.06 -17.18
C THR A 530 -2.13 -2.48 -15.77
N SER A 531 -1.14 -2.74 -14.92
CA SER A 531 -1.37 -3.20 -13.53
C SER A 531 -1.39 -2.05 -12.52
N PHE A 532 -2.44 -2.03 -11.69
CA PHE A 532 -2.63 -1.05 -10.63
C PHE A 532 -2.63 -1.69 -9.24
N GLY A 533 -1.96 -1.05 -8.29
CA GLY A 533 -2.04 -1.36 -6.87
C GLY A 533 -2.44 -0.14 -6.05
N PHE A 534 -3.29 -0.33 -5.05
CA PHE A 534 -3.78 0.72 -4.14
C PHE A 534 -3.69 0.24 -2.70
N ILE A 535 -3.04 1.02 -1.84
CA ILE A 535 -2.85 0.71 -0.42
C ILE A 535 -3.38 1.88 0.40
N ASN A 536 -4.41 1.63 1.21
CA ASN A 536 -4.89 2.56 2.22
C ASN A 536 -4.43 2.09 3.61
N CYS A 537 -3.79 2.96 4.40
CA CYS A 537 -3.35 2.61 5.75
C CYS A 537 -3.73 3.62 6.83
N HIS A 538 -3.62 3.16 8.08
CA HIS A 538 -3.70 3.97 9.29
C HIS A 538 -2.51 3.59 10.17
N LEU A 539 -1.48 4.43 10.18
CA LEU A 539 -0.22 4.16 10.89
C LEU A 539 -0.24 4.68 12.32
N THR A 540 0.76 4.26 13.11
CA THR A 540 0.86 4.60 14.53
C THR A 540 0.85 6.13 14.79
N SER A 541 -0.01 6.58 15.70
CA SER A 541 -0.16 8.00 16.09
C SER A 541 0.82 8.44 17.19
N GLY A 542 1.24 9.71 17.15
CA GLY A 542 2.13 10.33 18.14
C GLY A 542 3.37 10.93 17.50
N SER A 543 3.75 12.15 17.89
CA SER A 543 4.95 12.81 17.36
C SER A 543 6.22 12.01 17.65
N GLU A 544 6.26 11.33 18.79
CA GLU A 544 7.36 10.50 19.29
C GLU A 544 7.52 9.15 18.57
N LYS A 545 6.53 8.73 17.77
CA LYS A 545 6.43 7.35 17.24
C LYS A 545 6.86 7.20 15.77
N THR A 546 7.77 8.05 15.28
CA THR A 546 8.28 7.99 13.90
C THR A 546 8.85 6.62 13.55
N HIS A 547 9.73 6.08 14.39
CA HIS A 547 10.32 4.76 14.15
C HIS A 547 9.26 3.65 14.05
N ARG A 548 8.19 3.71 14.85
CA ARG A 548 7.08 2.75 14.78
C ARG A 548 6.28 2.90 13.48
N ARG A 549 6.12 4.11 12.94
CA ARG A 549 5.50 4.31 11.61
C ARG A 549 6.35 3.72 10.50
N ASN A 550 7.67 3.90 10.54
CA ASN A 550 8.58 3.27 9.58
C ASN A 550 8.47 1.74 9.66
N GLN A 551 8.43 1.17 10.86
CA GLN A 551 8.20 -0.26 11.04
C GLN A 551 6.85 -0.70 10.49
N ASN A 552 5.78 0.06 10.74
CA ASN A 552 4.47 -0.26 10.15
C ASN A 552 4.51 -0.26 8.62
N TYR A 553 5.23 0.68 8.00
CA TYR A 553 5.45 0.70 6.55
C TYR A 553 6.14 -0.59 6.08
N SER A 554 7.25 -0.99 6.73
CA SER A 554 7.96 -2.22 6.40
C SER A 554 7.08 -3.47 6.58
N ASP A 555 6.35 -3.56 7.71
CA ASP A 555 5.43 -4.67 7.99
C ASP A 555 4.36 -4.81 6.89
N ILE A 556 3.77 -3.69 6.45
CA ILE A 556 2.79 -3.66 5.36
C ILE A 556 3.46 -4.08 4.04
N LEU A 557 4.64 -3.53 3.73
CA LEU A 557 5.36 -3.83 2.50
C LEU A 557 5.67 -5.33 2.36
N HIS A 558 6.04 -6.00 3.46
CA HIS A 558 6.35 -7.43 3.44
C HIS A 558 5.12 -8.33 3.49
N SER A 559 4.07 -7.93 4.20
CA SER A 559 2.97 -8.82 4.53
C SER A 559 1.75 -8.67 3.62
N LEU A 560 1.64 -7.54 2.91
CA LEU A 560 0.48 -7.28 2.06
C LEU A 560 0.64 -8.04 0.74
N VAL A 561 -0.22 -9.03 0.51
CA VAL A 561 -0.17 -9.90 -0.66
C VAL A 561 -1.14 -9.40 -1.72
N LEU A 562 -0.62 -8.65 -2.69
CA LEU A 562 -1.37 -8.17 -3.85
C LEU A 562 -0.65 -8.49 -5.16
N GLY A 563 -1.41 -8.41 -6.26
CA GLY A 563 -0.91 -8.59 -7.62
C GLY A 563 -0.65 -10.04 -8.01
N ASP A 564 0.13 -10.20 -9.08
CA ASP A 564 0.46 -11.49 -9.66
C ASP A 564 1.33 -12.32 -8.70
N LYS A 565 0.86 -13.53 -8.36
CA LYS A 565 1.57 -14.45 -7.48
C LYS A 565 2.92 -14.90 -8.05
N ARG A 566 3.10 -14.88 -9.38
CA ARG A 566 4.39 -15.19 -10.03
C ARG A 566 5.46 -14.18 -9.64
N LEU A 567 5.05 -12.95 -9.33
CA LEU A 567 5.92 -11.89 -8.83
C LEU A 567 6.03 -11.91 -7.29
N GLY A 568 5.63 -13.00 -6.63
CA GLY A 568 5.67 -13.12 -5.17
C GLY A 568 7.06 -12.95 -4.54
N GLY A 569 8.12 -13.20 -5.32
CA GLY A 569 9.52 -12.97 -4.92
C GLY A 569 10.01 -11.53 -5.07
N PHE A 570 9.20 -10.63 -5.65
CA PHE A 570 9.50 -9.20 -5.75
C PHE A 570 8.84 -8.44 -4.61
N ASP A 571 9.51 -7.38 -4.15
CA ASP A 571 8.88 -6.37 -3.31
C ASP A 571 7.57 -5.87 -3.92
N LEU A 572 6.59 -5.59 -3.06
CA LEU A 572 5.28 -5.08 -3.47
C LEU A 572 5.40 -3.80 -4.33
N THR A 573 6.45 -3.00 -4.11
CA THR A 573 6.71 -1.76 -4.87
C THR A 573 7.07 -1.97 -6.34
N LEU A 574 7.37 -3.21 -6.75
CA LEU A 574 7.77 -3.60 -8.11
C LEU A 574 6.77 -4.53 -8.79
N ARG A 575 5.59 -4.76 -8.21
CA ARG A 575 4.58 -5.67 -8.79
C ARG A 575 3.58 -5.00 -9.72
N PHE A 576 3.52 -3.67 -9.70
CA PHE A 576 2.50 -2.89 -10.41
C PHE A 576 3.14 -1.82 -11.28
N THR A 577 2.53 -1.60 -12.44
CA THR A 577 2.88 -0.48 -13.32
C THR A 577 2.69 0.83 -12.57
N HIS A 578 1.58 0.96 -11.84
CA HIS A 578 1.30 2.09 -10.95
C HIS A 578 0.85 1.60 -9.57
N LEU A 579 1.61 1.94 -8.53
CA LEU A 579 1.28 1.68 -7.14
C LEU A 579 0.98 3.00 -6.42
N PHE A 580 -0.21 3.12 -5.84
CA PHE A 580 -0.63 4.25 -5.01
C PHE A 580 -0.68 3.82 -3.55
N TRP A 581 -0.04 4.58 -2.68
CA TRP A 581 -0.04 4.36 -1.23
C TRP A 581 -0.48 5.64 -0.53
N PHE A 582 -1.59 5.54 0.19
CA PHE A 582 -2.25 6.67 0.83
C PHE A 582 -2.85 6.27 2.18
N GLY A 583 -3.32 7.26 2.93
CA GLY A 583 -3.97 7.02 4.20
C GLY A 583 -3.69 8.11 5.24
N ASP A 584 -4.05 7.81 6.48
CA ASP A 584 -3.56 8.53 7.66
C ASP A 584 -2.20 7.93 8.06
N LEU A 585 -1.15 8.48 7.47
CA LEU A 585 0.23 8.07 7.72
C LEU A 585 0.74 8.56 9.07
N ASN A 586 0.03 9.50 9.71
CA ASN A 586 0.28 9.98 11.07
C ASN A 586 1.67 10.58 11.36
N TYR A 587 2.48 10.88 10.34
CA TYR A 587 3.71 11.66 10.50
C TYR A 587 3.38 13.10 10.93
N ARG A 588 4.24 13.69 11.77
CA ARG A 588 3.99 14.97 12.43
C ARG A 588 5.05 16.01 12.06
N LEU A 589 4.77 17.27 12.41
CA LEU A 589 5.76 18.34 12.37
C LEU A 589 6.64 18.30 13.61
N ASP A 590 7.96 18.36 13.43
CA ASP A 590 8.94 18.48 14.51
C ASP A 590 9.27 19.96 14.79
N MET A 591 8.27 20.70 15.27
CA MET A 591 8.35 22.15 15.53
C MET A 591 7.41 22.57 16.67
N GLY A 592 7.74 23.68 17.34
CA GLY A 592 6.91 24.29 18.36
C GLY A 592 5.56 24.77 17.82
N MET A 593 4.52 24.66 18.65
CA MET A 593 3.14 24.97 18.25
C MET A 593 2.96 26.42 17.79
N GLU A 594 3.56 27.39 18.51
CA GLU A 594 3.44 28.82 18.20
C GLU A 594 4.04 29.14 16.82
N ASP A 595 5.21 28.58 16.51
CA ASP A 595 5.86 28.74 15.21
C ASP A 595 5.05 28.10 14.07
N ILE A 596 4.49 26.90 14.32
CA ILE A 596 3.60 26.24 13.37
C ILE A 596 2.41 27.13 13.02
N LEU A 597 1.71 27.66 14.03
CA LEU A 597 0.55 28.54 13.79
C LEU A 597 0.95 29.83 13.07
N ALA A 598 2.11 30.40 13.38
CA ALA A 598 2.62 31.59 12.71
C ALA A 598 2.84 31.35 11.21
N HIS A 599 3.49 30.25 10.84
CA HIS A 599 3.70 29.87 9.44
C HIS A 599 2.40 29.50 8.73
N VAL A 600 1.48 28.78 9.39
CA VAL A 600 0.16 28.46 8.81
C VAL A 600 -0.64 29.72 8.50
N THR A 601 -0.66 30.69 9.42
CA THR A 601 -1.35 31.98 9.25
C THR A 601 -0.78 32.76 8.07
N LYS A 602 0.54 32.74 7.89
CA LYS A 602 1.24 33.37 6.76
C LYS A 602 1.19 32.55 5.46
N LYS A 603 0.68 31.31 5.51
CA LYS A 603 0.70 30.33 4.41
C LYS A 603 2.12 29.98 3.93
N GLU A 604 3.09 30.00 4.85
CA GLU A 604 4.51 29.69 4.60
C GLU A 604 4.77 28.18 4.76
N PHE A 605 4.08 27.34 3.98
CA PHE A 605 4.11 25.88 4.17
C PHE A 605 5.47 25.24 3.91
N GLN A 606 6.32 25.83 3.08
CA GLN A 606 7.65 25.29 2.76
C GLN A 606 8.56 25.19 4.00
N ALA A 607 8.48 26.15 4.93
CA ALA A 607 9.23 26.09 6.18
C ALA A 607 8.78 24.93 7.08
N LEU A 608 7.48 24.63 7.06
CA LEU A 608 6.91 23.51 7.82
C LEU A 608 7.22 22.16 7.16
N LEU A 609 7.21 22.08 5.83
CA LEU A 609 7.52 20.85 5.09
C LEU A 609 8.98 20.42 5.29
N ALA A 610 9.89 21.35 5.58
CA ALA A 610 11.29 21.05 5.91
C ALA A 610 11.46 20.31 7.25
N VAL A 611 10.45 20.35 8.13
CA VAL A 611 10.43 19.64 9.42
C VAL A 611 9.33 18.58 9.49
N ASP A 612 8.73 18.25 8.35
CA ASP A 612 7.75 17.18 8.24
C ASP A 612 8.46 15.82 8.34
N GLN A 613 8.06 15.00 9.32
CA GLN A 613 8.74 13.73 9.59
C GLN A 613 8.68 12.76 8.40
N LEU A 614 7.63 12.78 7.57
CA LEU A 614 7.60 11.92 6.39
C LEU A 614 8.66 12.34 5.37
N ASN A 615 8.76 13.63 5.08
CA ASN A 615 9.80 14.17 4.19
C ASN A 615 11.20 13.84 4.71
N LEU A 616 11.46 14.11 6.00
CA LEU A 616 12.76 13.83 6.63
C LEU A 616 13.13 12.33 6.61
N GLU A 617 12.17 11.42 6.81
CA GLU A 617 12.46 9.98 6.78
C GLU A 617 12.57 9.43 5.35
N ARG A 618 11.90 10.05 4.36
CA ARG A 618 12.11 9.78 2.93
C ARG A 618 13.48 10.23 2.45
N GLU A 619 13.92 11.44 2.83
CA GLU A 619 15.26 11.97 2.52
C GLU A 619 16.38 11.09 3.13
N LYS A 620 16.12 10.47 4.27
CA LYS A 620 17.02 9.49 4.90
C LYS A 620 16.92 8.07 4.30
N ASN A 621 16.15 7.89 3.22
CA ASN A 621 15.90 6.60 2.57
C ASN A 621 15.35 5.50 3.50
N LYS A 622 14.56 5.85 4.53
CA LYS A 622 14.02 4.88 5.49
C LYS A 622 12.63 4.37 5.15
N VAL A 623 11.86 5.14 4.38
CA VAL A 623 10.47 4.84 4.02
C VAL A 623 10.15 5.40 2.64
N PHE A 624 9.19 4.78 1.94
CA PHE A 624 8.66 5.28 0.66
C PHE A 624 9.74 5.61 -0.39
N LEU A 625 10.75 4.76 -0.47
CA LEU A 625 11.88 4.92 -1.37
C LEU A 625 11.43 4.94 -2.84
N GLN A 626 11.86 5.97 -3.58
CA GLN A 626 11.44 6.28 -4.96
C GLN A 626 9.94 6.53 -5.15
N PHE A 627 9.15 6.71 -4.09
CA PHE A 627 7.79 7.21 -4.24
C PHE A 627 7.81 8.72 -4.50
N SER A 628 6.94 9.13 -5.41
CA SER A 628 6.59 10.52 -5.66
C SER A 628 5.42 10.94 -4.79
N GLU A 629 5.36 12.24 -4.49
CA GLU A 629 4.24 12.89 -3.81
C GLU A 629 3.99 14.24 -4.48
N GLY A 630 2.73 14.69 -4.54
CA GLY A 630 2.40 15.98 -5.15
C GLY A 630 2.84 17.14 -4.26
N ASP A 631 3.05 18.32 -4.86
CA ASP A 631 3.42 19.51 -4.11
C ASP A 631 2.33 19.89 -3.09
N ILE A 632 2.70 19.86 -1.80
CA ILE A 632 1.80 20.25 -0.71
C ILE A 632 1.72 21.78 -0.66
N SER A 633 0.56 22.30 -1.08
CA SER A 633 0.22 23.72 -1.10
C SER A 633 -1.05 24.04 -0.28
N PHE A 634 -1.46 23.10 0.57
CA PHE A 634 -2.62 23.17 1.47
C PHE A 634 -2.14 23.11 2.94
N PRO A 635 -2.89 23.69 3.89
CA PRO A 635 -2.49 23.69 5.30
C PRO A 635 -2.53 22.27 5.91
N PRO A 636 -1.91 22.07 7.09
CA PRO A 636 -1.99 20.81 7.81
C PRO A 636 -3.44 20.31 7.97
N THR A 637 -3.67 19.04 7.69
CA THR A 637 -5.03 18.45 7.63
C THR A 637 -5.55 18.01 9.00
N TYR A 638 -4.66 17.96 9.99
CA TYR A 638 -4.90 17.58 11.38
C TYR A 638 -4.24 18.62 12.30
N ARG A 639 -4.73 18.92 13.51
CA ARG A 639 -5.97 18.48 14.13
C ARG A 639 -6.94 19.65 14.25
N TYR A 640 -8.05 19.61 13.53
CA TYR A 640 -9.06 20.67 13.60
C TYR A 640 -10.06 20.47 14.73
N GLU A 641 -10.69 21.57 15.15
CA GLU A 641 -11.96 21.52 15.87
C GLU A 641 -13.06 20.93 14.98
N ARG A 642 -13.94 20.08 15.51
CA ARG A 642 -15.08 19.57 14.73
C ARG A 642 -16.12 20.68 14.57
N GLY A 643 -16.67 20.82 13.37
CA GLY A 643 -17.65 21.86 13.02
C GLY A 643 -17.05 23.14 12.40
N SER A 644 -15.73 23.35 12.49
CA SER A 644 -15.05 24.50 11.88
C SER A 644 -13.66 24.11 11.34
N ARG A 645 -13.14 24.84 10.34
CA ARG A 645 -11.73 24.78 9.88
C ARG A 645 -10.93 26.02 10.26
N ASP A 646 -11.49 26.90 11.09
CA ASP A 646 -10.82 28.14 11.51
C ASP A 646 -9.79 27.90 12.62
N THR A 647 -9.97 26.82 13.40
CA THR A 647 -9.21 26.58 14.63
C THR A 647 -8.61 25.17 14.66
N TYR A 648 -7.32 25.09 14.95
CA TYR A 648 -6.67 23.83 15.33
C TYR A 648 -6.83 23.55 16.82
N VAL A 649 -7.00 22.29 17.20
CA VAL A 649 -7.09 21.84 18.59
C VAL A 649 -5.92 20.91 18.90
N TRP A 650 -4.85 21.48 19.46
CA TRP A 650 -3.61 20.74 19.71
C TRP A 650 -3.54 20.10 21.10
N GLN A 651 -4.36 20.51 22.06
CA GLN A 651 -4.42 19.89 23.37
C GLN A 651 -5.48 18.77 23.39
N LYS A 652 -5.05 17.54 23.66
CA LYS A 652 -5.94 16.40 23.89
C LYS A 652 -5.86 15.99 25.36
N PHE A 653 -6.90 16.32 26.11
CA PHE A 653 -7.04 15.90 27.50
C PHE A 653 -7.39 14.41 27.56
N LYS A 654 -6.57 13.65 28.29
CA LYS A 654 -6.79 12.24 28.63
C LYS A 654 -6.74 12.08 30.15
N PRO A 655 -7.29 11.00 30.71
CA PRO A 655 -7.13 10.68 32.13
C PRO A 655 -5.66 10.64 32.58
N THR A 656 -4.76 10.19 31.69
CA THR A 656 -3.30 10.11 31.93
C THR A 656 -2.54 11.42 31.71
N GLY A 657 -3.23 12.52 31.41
CA GLY A 657 -2.62 13.85 31.21
C GLY A 657 -2.98 14.50 29.87
N VAL A 658 -2.27 15.58 29.53
CA VAL A 658 -2.50 16.34 28.29
C VAL A 658 -1.53 15.88 27.21
N ARG A 659 -2.03 15.32 26.12
CA ARG A 659 -1.22 15.01 24.93
C ARG A 659 -1.28 16.17 23.95
N ILE A 660 -0.10 16.67 23.56
CA ILE A 660 0.02 17.71 22.53
C ILE A 660 0.04 17.03 21.15
N ASN A 661 -0.85 17.47 20.26
CA ASN A 661 -0.93 17.06 18.87
C ASN A 661 -0.89 18.33 18.01
N VAL A 662 0.32 18.78 17.70
CA VAL A 662 0.51 19.96 16.84
C VAL A 662 -0.16 19.76 15.47
N PRO A 663 -0.52 20.84 14.76
CA PRO A 663 -0.99 20.72 13.39
C PRO A 663 0.00 19.91 12.53
N SER A 664 -0.47 18.99 11.71
CA SER A 664 0.37 18.10 10.90
C SER A 664 -0.33 17.61 9.62
N TRP A 665 0.46 17.32 8.58
CA TRP A 665 0.01 16.61 7.38
C TRP A 665 0.04 15.11 7.62
N CYS A 666 -0.96 14.63 8.37
CA CYS A 666 -1.13 13.20 8.65
C CYS A 666 -1.64 12.42 7.42
N ASP A 667 -2.49 13.06 6.62
CA ASP A 667 -3.23 12.45 5.52
C ASP A 667 -2.51 12.67 4.18
N ARG A 668 -2.01 11.59 3.56
CA ARG A 668 -1.06 11.69 2.42
C ARG A 668 -1.41 10.76 1.28
N ILE A 669 -0.97 11.10 0.06
CA ILE A 669 -1.13 10.28 -1.15
C ILE A 669 0.18 10.27 -1.92
N LEU A 670 0.83 9.11 -1.97
CA LEU A 670 2.09 8.88 -2.67
C LEU A 670 1.88 7.85 -3.78
N TRP A 671 2.75 7.86 -4.78
CA TRP A 671 2.73 6.87 -5.85
C TRP A 671 4.13 6.48 -6.31
N LYS A 672 4.26 5.27 -6.83
CA LYS A 672 5.45 4.78 -7.54
C LYS A 672 4.98 4.19 -8.86
N SER A 673 5.73 4.42 -9.93
CA SER A 673 5.40 3.87 -11.25
C SER A 673 6.64 3.31 -11.92
N TYR A 674 6.44 2.38 -12.83
CA TYR A 674 7.52 1.87 -13.66
C TYR A 674 8.17 2.99 -14.50
N PRO A 675 9.46 2.86 -14.84
CA PRO A 675 10.15 3.85 -15.65
C PRO A 675 9.47 4.03 -17.02
N GLU A 676 9.58 5.23 -17.57
CA GLU A 676 9.04 5.57 -18.90
C GLU A 676 7.53 5.34 -19.06
N THR A 677 6.77 5.37 -17.96
CA THR A 677 5.29 5.34 -17.98
C THR A 677 4.71 6.74 -17.83
N HIS A 678 3.56 7.00 -18.46
CA HIS A 678 2.89 8.30 -18.36
C HIS A 678 2.02 8.36 -17.11
N LEU A 679 2.38 9.23 -16.17
CA LEU A 679 1.55 9.56 -15.02
C LEU A 679 1.74 11.02 -14.63
N VAL A 680 0.64 11.77 -14.62
CA VAL A 680 0.64 13.20 -14.26
C VAL A 680 -0.33 13.45 -13.11
N CYS A 681 0.19 13.97 -11.99
CA CYS A 681 -0.65 14.46 -10.90
C CYS A 681 -1.28 15.81 -11.29
N ASN A 682 -2.59 15.82 -11.48
CA ASN A 682 -3.36 16.99 -11.92
C ASN A 682 -3.84 17.86 -10.75
N SER A 683 -4.17 17.23 -9.61
CA SER A 683 -4.59 17.92 -8.38
C SER A 683 -4.05 17.18 -7.15
N TYR A 684 -3.77 17.93 -6.10
CA TYR A 684 -3.43 17.42 -4.77
C TYR A 684 -3.78 18.48 -3.72
N GLY A 685 -4.73 18.17 -2.85
CA GLY A 685 -5.33 19.17 -1.96
C GLY A 685 -6.20 18.56 -0.88
N CYS A 686 -6.81 19.44 -0.07
CA CYS A 686 -7.77 19.05 0.96
C CYS A 686 -9.04 19.89 0.88
N THR A 687 -10.15 19.36 1.39
CA THR A 687 -11.38 20.14 1.52
C THR A 687 -11.35 21.05 2.75
N ASP A 688 -12.11 22.14 2.69
CA ASP A 688 -12.25 23.13 3.76
C ASP A 688 -13.71 23.28 4.25
N ASP A 689 -14.66 22.57 3.65
CA ASP A 689 -16.09 22.60 3.96
C ASP A 689 -16.61 21.32 4.65
N ILE A 690 -15.82 20.23 4.67
CA ILE A 690 -16.16 18.99 5.37
C ILE A 690 -15.56 19.02 6.78
N VAL A 691 -16.43 19.22 7.77
CA VAL A 691 -16.03 19.57 9.15
C VAL A 691 -16.44 18.55 10.22
N THR A 692 -16.97 17.38 9.83
CA THR A 692 -17.44 16.37 10.79
C THR A 692 -16.29 15.72 11.58
N SER A 693 -15.12 15.59 10.94
CA SER A 693 -13.91 15.01 11.51
C SER A 693 -12.92 16.08 11.99
N ASP A 694 -12.02 15.72 12.90
CA ASP A 694 -10.84 16.49 13.25
C ASP A 694 -9.72 16.41 12.18
N HIS A 695 -9.96 15.67 11.10
CA HIS A 695 -9.17 15.69 9.86
C HIS A 695 -9.98 16.27 8.69
N SER A 696 -9.30 16.96 7.78
CA SER A 696 -9.85 17.32 6.46
C SER A 696 -9.61 16.20 5.45
N PRO A 697 -10.62 15.80 4.64
CA PRO A 697 -10.44 14.91 3.50
C PRO A 697 -9.37 15.42 2.53
N VAL A 698 -8.51 14.52 2.06
CA VAL A 698 -7.45 14.79 1.07
C VAL A 698 -7.79 14.08 -0.24
N PHE A 699 -7.50 14.74 -1.35
CA PHE A 699 -7.72 14.23 -2.71
C PHE A 699 -6.48 14.42 -3.57
N ALA A 700 -6.28 13.49 -4.50
CA ALA A 700 -5.37 13.64 -5.62
C ALA A 700 -6.02 13.06 -6.88
N THR A 701 -5.75 13.67 -8.03
CA THR A 701 -6.22 13.15 -9.33
C THR A 701 -5.07 13.01 -10.29
N PHE A 702 -5.09 11.94 -11.07
CA PHE A 702 -4.04 11.55 -11.97
C PHE A 702 -4.57 11.35 -13.37
N GLU A 703 -3.77 11.72 -14.35
CA GLU A 703 -3.87 11.19 -15.70
C GLU A 703 -2.83 10.08 -15.85
N VAL A 704 -3.27 8.91 -16.32
CA VAL A 704 -2.45 7.71 -16.35
C VAL A 704 -2.52 7.09 -17.74
N GLY A 705 -1.35 6.85 -18.35
CA GLY A 705 -1.22 6.10 -19.58
C GLY A 705 -1.53 4.62 -19.34
N VAL A 706 -2.36 4.04 -20.20
CA VAL A 706 -2.73 2.63 -20.13
C VAL A 706 -2.48 1.95 -21.47
N THR A 707 -2.28 0.63 -21.41
CA THR A 707 -1.91 -0.20 -22.55
C THR A 707 -3.06 -1.14 -22.89
N SER A 708 -3.32 -1.32 -24.19
CA SER A 708 -4.37 -2.22 -24.67
C SER A 708 -4.06 -3.69 -24.35
N GLN A 709 -5.09 -4.54 -24.33
CA GLN A 709 -4.88 -5.99 -24.35
C GLN A 709 -4.47 -6.39 -25.78
N PHE A 710 -3.18 -6.64 -25.99
CA PHE A 710 -2.70 -7.02 -27.31
C PHE A 710 -3.10 -8.46 -27.66
N VAL A 711 -3.74 -8.60 -28.82
CA VAL A 711 -4.00 -9.91 -29.47
C VAL A 711 -3.14 -9.96 -30.74
N PRO A 712 -2.43 -11.07 -31.02
CA PRO A 712 -1.64 -11.18 -32.24
C PRO A 712 -2.50 -10.91 -33.48
N LYS A 713 -2.03 -10.05 -34.39
CA LYS A 713 -2.73 -9.71 -35.65
C LYS A 713 -2.83 -10.90 -36.62
N GLN A 714 -2.13 -12.01 -36.37
CA GLN A 714 -2.16 -13.23 -37.18
C GLN A 714 -2.61 -14.42 -36.33
N GLY A 715 -3.50 -15.23 -36.88
CA GLY A 715 -4.00 -16.44 -36.22
C GLY A 715 -2.91 -17.50 -36.02
N PRO A 716 -3.13 -18.48 -35.13
CA PRO A 716 -2.18 -19.57 -34.90
C PRO A 716 -1.95 -20.35 -36.20
N GLY A 717 -0.70 -20.38 -36.71
CA GLY A 717 -0.33 -21.23 -37.85
C GLY A 717 0.29 -20.56 -39.09
N SER A 718 0.65 -19.26 -39.03
CA SER A 718 1.55 -18.67 -40.05
C SER A 718 3.03 -18.92 -39.70
N SER A 719 3.91 -18.98 -40.70
CA SER A 719 5.28 -19.53 -40.70
C SER A 719 6.20 -19.13 -39.51
N PRO A 720 7.24 -19.93 -39.20
CA PRO A 720 8.22 -19.58 -38.18
C PRO A 720 9.23 -18.56 -38.72
N GLU A 721 8.90 -17.26 -38.77
CA GLU A 721 9.86 -16.23 -39.21
C GLU A 721 9.93 -15.00 -38.30
N ALA A 722 11.19 -14.71 -37.91
CA ALA A 722 11.74 -13.57 -37.18
C ALA A 722 10.91 -13.07 -35.96
N LEU A 723 11.03 -13.79 -34.85
CA LEU A 723 10.57 -13.30 -33.55
C LEU A 723 11.42 -12.10 -33.13
N ALA A 724 10.77 -11.09 -32.53
CA ALA A 724 11.51 -10.09 -31.78
C ALA A 724 12.30 -10.78 -30.68
N TYR A 725 13.43 -10.22 -30.30
CA TYR A 725 14.25 -10.77 -29.24
C TYR A 725 14.98 -9.68 -28.48
N ILE A 726 15.31 -9.98 -27.23
CA ILE A 726 16.06 -9.13 -26.33
C ILE A 726 17.39 -9.82 -26.06
N GLU A 727 18.48 -9.12 -26.32
CA GLU A 727 19.83 -9.63 -26.09
C GLU A 727 20.68 -8.62 -25.31
N TRP A 728 21.78 -9.11 -24.77
CA TRP A 728 22.62 -8.41 -23.81
C TRP A 728 24.08 -8.47 -24.27
N GLU A 729 24.81 -7.37 -24.12
CA GLU A 729 26.26 -7.36 -24.30
C GLU A 729 26.96 -7.62 -22.94
N SER A 730 26.50 -6.94 -21.89
CA SER A 730 26.96 -7.13 -20.52
C SER A 730 25.95 -6.62 -19.48
N ILE A 731 26.08 -7.12 -18.26
CA ILE A 731 25.43 -6.57 -17.06
C ILE A 731 26.47 -6.50 -15.94
N GLU A 732 26.54 -5.36 -15.26
CA GLU A 732 27.33 -5.16 -14.04
C GLU A 732 26.43 -4.74 -12.88
N VAL A 733 26.72 -5.27 -11.70
CA VAL A 733 25.93 -5.06 -10.49
C VAL A 733 26.87 -4.74 -9.34
N ILE A 734 26.51 -3.76 -8.51
CA ILE A 734 27.16 -3.50 -7.22
C ILE A 734 26.14 -3.76 -6.12
N LEU A 735 26.43 -4.72 -5.24
CA LEU A 735 25.57 -5.09 -4.13
C LEU A 735 26.16 -4.61 -2.80
N LYS A 736 25.32 -4.10 -1.90
CA LYS A 736 25.62 -3.92 -0.48
C LYS A 736 25.48 -5.28 0.22
N THR A 737 26.61 -5.93 0.46
CA THR A 737 26.67 -7.26 1.02
C THR A 737 28.08 -7.58 1.56
N THR A 738 28.12 -8.36 2.63
CA THR A 738 29.35 -8.97 3.15
C THR A 738 29.56 -10.41 2.68
N SER A 739 28.57 -10.98 1.97
CA SER A 739 28.68 -12.26 1.29
C SER A 739 29.59 -12.17 0.06
N ARG A 740 30.23 -13.30 -0.28
CA ARG A 740 31.01 -13.50 -1.52
C ARG A 740 30.40 -14.55 -2.45
N SER A 741 29.14 -14.95 -2.19
CA SER A 741 28.45 -15.95 -3.01
C SER A 741 28.34 -15.45 -4.45
N LYS A 742 28.51 -16.38 -5.39
CA LYS A 742 28.16 -16.13 -6.78
C LYS A 742 26.67 -15.85 -6.91
N CYS A 743 26.31 -15.11 -7.95
CA CYS A 743 24.93 -14.74 -8.24
C CYS A 743 24.50 -15.14 -9.65
N TYR A 744 23.19 -15.19 -9.84
CA TYR A 744 22.51 -15.27 -11.14
C TYR A 744 21.36 -14.25 -11.18
N ILE A 745 20.82 -14.00 -12.37
CA ILE A 745 19.74 -13.04 -12.62
C ILE A 745 18.51 -13.81 -13.06
N GLU A 746 17.36 -13.50 -12.48
CA GLU A 746 16.05 -13.90 -13.01
C GLU A 746 15.42 -12.73 -13.76
N PHE A 747 14.85 -13.02 -14.94
CA PHE A 747 14.18 -12.06 -15.81
C PHE A 747 12.69 -12.39 -15.87
N HIS A 748 11.85 -11.48 -15.40
CA HIS A 748 10.40 -11.61 -15.35
C HIS A 748 9.75 -10.51 -16.17
N SER A 749 8.70 -10.83 -16.93
CA SER A 749 7.88 -9.84 -17.63
C SER A 749 6.57 -10.45 -18.11
N TYR A 750 5.54 -9.63 -18.30
CA TYR A 750 4.31 -10.05 -18.99
C TYR A 750 4.52 -10.35 -20.46
N CYS A 751 5.63 -9.87 -21.05
CA CYS A 751 5.97 -10.15 -22.43
C CYS A 751 6.69 -11.47 -22.64
N LEU A 752 6.94 -12.25 -21.58
CA LEU A 752 7.59 -13.56 -21.68
C LEU A 752 6.58 -14.64 -21.29
N GLU A 753 6.64 -15.79 -21.95
CA GLU A 753 5.81 -16.95 -21.56
C GLU A 753 6.17 -17.43 -20.16
N GLU A 754 7.47 -17.51 -19.88
CA GLU A 754 8.04 -17.97 -18.61
C GLU A 754 9.24 -17.12 -18.21
N MET A 755 9.53 -17.09 -16.90
CA MET A 755 10.74 -16.47 -16.36
C MET A 755 11.99 -17.14 -16.95
N GLN A 756 12.96 -16.31 -17.32
CA GLN A 756 14.27 -16.77 -17.79
C GLN A 756 15.34 -16.54 -16.72
N ARG A 757 16.42 -17.33 -16.77
CA ARG A 757 17.52 -17.28 -15.80
C ARG A 757 18.86 -17.17 -16.51
N SER A 758 19.76 -16.33 -16.00
CA SER A 758 21.17 -16.33 -16.44
C SER A 758 21.97 -17.50 -15.86
N GLY A 759 23.13 -17.75 -16.44
CA GLY A 759 24.23 -18.42 -15.76
C GLY A 759 24.81 -17.58 -14.62
N GLU A 760 25.82 -18.14 -13.95
CA GLU A 760 26.54 -17.45 -12.88
C GLU A 760 27.30 -16.22 -13.39
N ASN A 761 27.53 -15.24 -12.51
CA ASN A 761 28.41 -14.11 -12.81
C ASN A 761 29.80 -14.61 -13.26
N THR A 762 30.33 -13.99 -14.31
CA THR A 762 31.64 -14.30 -14.89
C THR A 762 32.78 -13.57 -14.20
N PHE A 763 32.48 -12.49 -13.49
CA PHE A 763 33.42 -11.67 -12.74
C PHE A 763 32.85 -11.31 -11.36
N GLN A 764 33.73 -11.19 -10.36
CA GLN A 764 33.39 -10.59 -9.06
C GLN A 764 34.60 -9.89 -8.42
N ASN A 765 34.36 -8.76 -7.74
CA ASN A 765 35.33 -8.00 -6.97
C ASN A 765 34.73 -7.59 -5.61
N CYS A 766 35.51 -7.73 -4.53
CA CYS A 766 35.12 -7.43 -3.14
C CYS A 766 36.18 -6.57 -2.40
N ASP A 767 36.92 -5.73 -3.14
CA ASP A 767 37.99 -4.88 -2.60
C ASP A 767 37.46 -3.82 -1.63
N ILE A 768 36.20 -3.41 -1.79
CA ILE A 768 35.51 -2.49 -0.88
C ILE A 768 34.74 -3.28 0.18
N PRO A 769 35.07 -3.14 1.48
CA PRO A 769 34.34 -3.81 2.55
C PRO A 769 32.85 -3.47 2.54
N GLY A 770 32.00 -4.51 2.62
CA GLY A 770 30.54 -4.36 2.63
C GLY A 770 29.91 -4.21 1.24
N PHE A 771 30.71 -4.28 0.17
CA PHE A 771 30.22 -4.25 -1.20
C PHE A 771 30.80 -5.37 -2.07
N LEU A 772 30.00 -5.85 -3.01
CA LEU A 772 30.37 -6.87 -3.99
C LEU A 772 30.02 -6.38 -5.39
N LYS A 773 31.03 -6.15 -6.23
CA LYS A 773 30.85 -5.89 -7.67
C LYS A 773 30.80 -7.23 -8.40
N LEU A 774 29.82 -7.41 -9.28
CA LEU A 774 29.54 -8.61 -10.05
C LEU A 774 29.41 -8.24 -11.53
N GLY A 775 29.85 -9.11 -12.44
CA GLY A 775 29.76 -8.88 -13.88
C GLY A 775 29.37 -10.12 -14.67
N TRP A 776 28.47 -9.94 -15.64
CA TRP A 776 28.06 -10.93 -16.63
C TRP A 776 28.46 -10.44 -18.02
N SER A 777 29.24 -11.26 -18.74
CA SER A 777 29.40 -11.13 -20.19
C SER A 777 28.17 -11.67 -20.93
N ALA A 778 28.08 -11.48 -22.24
CA ALA A 778 26.94 -11.93 -23.04
C ALA A 778 26.64 -13.45 -22.93
N LYS A 779 27.68 -14.30 -22.86
CA LYS A 779 27.52 -15.77 -22.92
C LYS A 779 26.63 -16.37 -21.82
N PRO A 780 26.76 -16.01 -20.53
CA PRO A 780 25.84 -16.48 -19.47
C PRO A 780 24.46 -15.83 -19.51
N LEU A 781 24.21 -14.79 -20.31
CA LEU A 781 22.93 -14.09 -20.35
C LEU A 781 22.00 -14.74 -21.40
N PRO A 782 20.72 -14.97 -21.08
CA PRO A 782 19.79 -15.58 -22.03
C PRO A 782 19.31 -14.57 -23.07
N VAL A 783 19.09 -15.04 -24.31
CA VAL A 783 18.28 -14.29 -25.28
C VAL A 783 16.82 -14.46 -24.89
N LEU A 784 16.13 -13.35 -24.62
CA LEU A 784 14.71 -13.38 -24.26
C LEU A 784 13.86 -13.26 -25.53
N ASN A 785 12.80 -14.06 -25.62
CA ASN A 785 11.91 -14.09 -26.77
C ASN A 785 10.53 -13.59 -26.33
N PRO A 786 10.15 -12.33 -26.64
CA PRO A 786 8.84 -11.83 -26.31
C PRO A 786 7.71 -12.56 -27.04
N ILE A 787 6.55 -12.66 -26.40
CA ILE A 787 5.35 -13.34 -26.93
C ILE A 787 4.77 -12.66 -28.18
N LEU A 788 4.98 -11.35 -28.31
CA LEU A 788 4.54 -10.57 -29.46
C LEU A 788 5.70 -9.71 -29.99
N PRO A 789 5.92 -9.67 -31.31
CA PRO A 789 7.02 -8.92 -31.90
C PRO A 789 6.63 -7.49 -32.28
N ASP A 790 5.42 -7.03 -31.99
CA ASP A 790 4.94 -5.71 -32.36
C ASP A 790 5.69 -4.60 -31.61
N LEU A 791 6.19 -3.60 -32.35
CA LEU A 791 6.99 -2.49 -31.80
C LEU A 791 6.26 -1.73 -30.69
N GLU A 792 4.98 -1.42 -30.92
CA GLU A 792 4.12 -0.68 -29.98
C GLU A 792 3.89 -1.48 -28.70
N TYR A 793 3.65 -2.78 -28.82
CA TYR A 793 3.51 -3.68 -27.68
C TYR A 793 4.80 -3.69 -26.85
N LEU A 794 5.95 -3.93 -27.49
CA LEU A 794 7.25 -4.04 -26.81
C LEU A 794 7.68 -2.73 -26.18
N GLY A 795 7.38 -1.59 -26.81
CA GLY A 795 7.65 -0.26 -26.25
C GLY A 795 6.86 0.04 -24.96
N ASP A 796 5.87 -0.78 -24.62
CA ASP A 796 5.09 -0.68 -23.38
C ASP A 796 5.46 -1.70 -22.31
N GLN A 797 6.42 -2.58 -22.60
CA GLN A 797 6.80 -3.64 -21.66
C GLN A 797 7.96 -3.21 -20.77
N HIS A 798 8.05 -3.91 -19.65
CA HIS A 798 9.11 -3.77 -18.67
C HIS A 798 9.69 -5.13 -18.34
N LEU A 799 10.99 -5.17 -18.03
CA LEU A 799 11.66 -6.33 -17.46
C LEU A 799 11.89 -6.09 -15.98
N LEU A 800 11.43 -7.02 -15.15
CA LEU A 800 11.77 -7.10 -13.75
C LEU A 800 12.96 -8.06 -13.59
N LEU A 801 14.02 -7.57 -12.95
CA LEU A 801 15.23 -8.36 -12.67
C LEU A 801 15.32 -8.62 -11.17
N SER A 802 15.72 -9.83 -10.79
CA SER A 802 16.07 -10.19 -9.40
C SER A 802 17.47 -10.82 -9.39
N ILE A 803 18.38 -10.23 -8.62
CA ILE A 803 19.75 -10.71 -8.47
C ILE A 803 19.78 -11.68 -7.29
N LYS A 804 20.03 -12.97 -7.54
CA LYS A 804 19.94 -14.01 -6.51
C LYS A 804 21.25 -14.71 -6.28
N GLY A 805 21.53 -15.02 -5.01
CA GLY A 805 22.67 -15.86 -4.64
C GLY A 805 22.48 -17.30 -5.10
N VAL A 806 23.53 -17.93 -5.65
CA VAL A 806 23.49 -19.32 -6.12
C VAL A 806 23.23 -20.31 -4.98
N GLU A 807 23.79 -20.04 -3.79
CA GLU A 807 23.69 -20.92 -2.62
C GLU A 807 22.44 -20.62 -1.78
N SER A 808 22.12 -19.34 -1.55
CA SER A 808 20.96 -18.96 -0.74
C SER A 808 19.64 -19.03 -1.51
N CYS A 809 19.68 -18.85 -2.83
CA CYS A 809 18.52 -18.57 -3.70
C CYS A 809 17.68 -17.37 -3.24
N GLU A 810 18.25 -16.51 -2.40
CA GLU A 810 17.62 -15.29 -1.91
C GLU A 810 18.00 -14.11 -2.79
N SER A 811 17.06 -13.18 -2.94
CA SER A 811 17.27 -11.94 -3.67
C SER A 811 18.19 -11.03 -2.87
N TYR A 812 19.20 -10.50 -3.53
CA TYR A 812 20.05 -9.42 -3.03
C TYR A 812 19.49 -8.06 -3.44
N GLY A 813 18.59 -8.02 -4.42
CA GLY A 813 18.03 -6.80 -4.96
C GLY A 813 17.24 -7.06 -6.22
N GLU A 814 16.20 -6.26 -6.41
CA GLU A 814 15.31 -6.26 -7.57
C GLU A 814 15.24 -4.88 -8.22
N CYS A 815 15.00 -4.85 -9.53
CA CYS A 815 14.78 -3.62 -10.27
C CYS A 815 13.81 -3.81 -11.44
N CYS A 816 13.43 -2.70 -12.08
CA CYS A 816 12.58 -2.65 -13.26
C CYS A 816 13.27 -1.84 -14.37
N ILE A 817 13.25 -2.36 -15.60
CA ILE A 817 13.84 -1.73 -16.80
C ILE A 817 12.73 -1.57 -17.85
N ALA A 818 12.59 -0.38 -18.42
CA ALA A 818 11.67 -0.14 -19.53
C ALA A 818 12.31 -0.58 -20.86
N LEU A 819 11.50 -1.18 -21.75
CA LEU A 819 12.00 -1.64 -23.04
C LEU A 819 12.02 -0.54 -24.12
N ARG A 820 11.18 0.49 -24.00
CA ARG A 820 11.01 1.54 -25.03
C ARG A 820 12.33 2.12 -25.53
N SER A 821 13.14 2.65 -24.62
CA SER A 821 14.42 3.26 -24.96
C SER A 821 15.51 2.25 -25.36
N MET A 822 15.24 0.95 -25.23
CA MET A 822 16.15 -0.14 -25.58
C MET A 822 15.86 -0.75 -26.96
N ILE A 823 14.82 -0.30 -27.65
CA ILE A 823 14.47 -0.80 -28.98
C ILE A 823 15.39 -0.20 -30.04
N GLY A 824 16.08 -1.05 -30.77
CA GLY A 824 17.02 -0.63 -31.80
C GLY A 824 17.93 -1.75 -32.31
N SER A 825 18.69 -1.45 -33.36
CA SER A 825 19.69 -2.37 -33.90
C SER A 825 20.97 -2.40 -33.05
N THR A 826 21.31 -1.26 -32.44
CA THR A 826 22.46 -1.05 -31.54
C THR A 826 22.08 -1.26 -30.08
N ALA A 827 23.01 -1.77 -29.29
CA ALA A 827 22.85 -1.85 -27.84
C ALA A 827 22.76 -0.45 -27.22
N GLN A 828 21.83 -0.31 -26.30
CA GLN A 828 21.59 0.87 -25.49
C GLN A 828 21.97 0.55 -24.05
N GLN A 829 22.49 1.55 -23.35
CA GLN A 829 22.84 1.41 -21.95
C GLN A 829 21.60 1.62 -21.08
N PHE A 830 21.42 0.76 -20.08
CA PHE A 830 20.47 0.98 -19.00
C PHE A 830 21.20 1.09 -17.67
N GLU A 831 20.60 1.81 -16.73
CA GLU A 831 21.10 1.94 -15.37
C GLU A 831 19.94 2.19 -14.39
N THR A 832 19.97 1.52 -13.25
CA THR A 832 18.97 1.66 -12.20
C THR A 832 19.48 1.16 -10.84
N PHE A 833 18.70 1.41 -9.79
CA PHE A 833 18.97 0.97 -8.43
C PHE A 833 18.32 -0.38 -8.14
N LEU A 834 18.92 -1.14 -7.23
CA LEU A 834 18.39 -2.39 -6.71
C LEU A 834 17.75 -2.16 -5.35
N PHE A 835 16.58 -2.76 -5.17
CA PHE A 835 15.81 -2.67 -3.93
C PHE A 835 15.51 -4.07 -3.40
N HIS A 836 15.50 -4.21 -2.08
CA HIS A 836 14.99 -5.41 -1.45
C HIS A 836 14.41 -5.01 -0.10
N ARG A 837 13.19 -5.48 0.17
CA ARG A 837 12.49 -5.22 1.43
C ARG A 837 12.37 -3.73 1.78
N GLY A 838 12.19 -2.88 0.78
CA GLY A 838 12.03 -1.44 0.94
C GLY A 838 13.32 -0.66 1.22
N GLU A 839 14.47 -1.33 1.15
CA GLU A 839 15.81 -0.75 1.29
C GLU A 839 16.53 -0.74 -0.06
N GLU A 840 17.39 0.26 -0.28
CA GLU A 840 18.34 0.24 -1.39
C GLU A 840 19.47 -0.74 -1.08
N THR A 841 19.67 -1.72 -1.95
CA THR A 841 20.67 -2.78 -1.77
C THR A 841 21.79 -2.75 -2.79
N GLY A 842 21.75 -1.83 -3.75
CA GLY A 842 22.77 -1.74 -4.78
C GLY A 842 22.36 -0.97 -6.02
N SER A 843 23.14 -1.14 -7.08
CA SER A 843 22.84 -0.63 -8.41
C SER A 843 23.18 -1.66 -9.48
N VAL A 844 22.56 -1.50 -10.65
CA VAL A 844 22.78 -2.34 -11.83
C VAL A 844 22.83 -1.47 -13.07
N HIS A 845 23.78 -1.75 -13.95
CA HIS A 845 23.86 -1.16 -15.28
C HIS A 845 24.28 -2.21 -16.29
N GLY A 846 24.01 -1.96 -17.57
CA GLY A 846 24.35 -2.89 -18.62
C GLY A 846 24.00 -2.38 -19.99
N TRP A 847 24.27 -3.21 -20.98
CA TRP A 847 24.04 -2.91 -22.40
C TRP A 847 23.12 -3.97 -22.99
N MET A 848 21.99 -3.54 -23.54
CA MET A 848 20.99 -4.42 -24.13
C MET A 848 20.39 -3.84 -25.40
N ARG A 849 19.81 -4.69 -26.25
CA ARG A 849 18.99 -4.25 -27.39
C ARG A 849 17.74 -5.10 -27.51
N VAL A 850 16.65 -4.45 -27.88
CA VAL A 850 15.41 -5.11 -28.31
C VAL A 850 15.33 -5.01 -29.82
N ARG A 851 15.49 -6.14 -30.51
CA ARG A 851 15.37 -6.20 -31.98
C ARG A 851 13.94 -6.50 -32.38
N VAL A 852 13.40 -5.66 -33.25
CA VAL A 852 12.07 -5.81 -33.86
C VAL A 852 12.22 -5.91 -35.39
N PRO A 853 11.55 -6.84 -36.07
CA PRO A 853 11.59 -6.94 -37.53
C PRO A 853 11.11 -5.66 -38.24
N THR A 854 11.82 -5.27 -39.29
CA THR A 854 11.66 -4.00 -40.02
C THR A 854 10.25 -3.80 -40.60
N GLU A 855 9.56 -4.88 -40.95
CA GLU A 855 8.21 -4.86 -41.56
C GLU A 855 7.08 -4.54 -40.54
N ARG A 856 7.38 -4.54 -39.23
CA ARG A 856 6.40 -4.29 -38.15
C ARG A 856 6.63 -2.95 -37.42
N CYS A 857 7.44 -2.06 -38.00
CA CYS A 857 7.75 -0.72 -37.47
C CYS A 857 6.68 0.33 -37.80
N SER A 858 5.41 0.06 -37.48
CA SER A 858 4.38 1.11 -37.49
C SER A 858 4.42 1.86 -36.15
N THR A 859 4.92 3.08 -36.14
CA THR A 859 4.85 3.98 -34.97
C THR A 859 3.57 4.82 -35.05
N ARG A 860 2.61 4.57 -34.15
CA ARG A 860 1.50 5.50 -33.90
C ARG A 860 1.93 6.49 -32.83
N GLU A 861 1.64 7.78 -33.05
CA GLU A 861 1.84 8.83 -32.05
C GLU A 861 0.77 8.69 -30.95
N ARG A 862 1.18 8.71 -29.68
CA ARG A 862 0.24 8.54 -28.55
C ARG A 862 -0.59 9.78 -28.31
N LEU A 863 -1.80 9.60 -27.80
CA LEU A 863 -2.75 10.70 -27.53
C LEU A 863 -2.29 11.72 -26.46
N TYR A 864 -1.13 11.52 -25.83
CA TYR A 864 -0.51 12.48 -24.91
C TYR A 864 0.82 13.06 -25.43
N GLU A 865 1.46 12.46 -26.44
CA GLU A 865 2.78 12.90 -26.93
C GLU A 865 2.73 14.26 -27.64
N TRP A 866 1.55 14.65 -28.16
CA TRP A 866 1.32 15.97 -28.76
C TRP A 866 1.37 17.13 -27.73
N ILE A 867 1.33 16.85 -26.42
CA ILE A 867 1.52 17.85 -25.37
C ILE A 867 2.99 17.84 -24.93
N SER A 868 3.70 18.93 -25.16
CA SER A 868 5.10 19.09 -24.75
C SER A 868 5.29 20.28 -23.81
N PHE A 869 6.48 20.37 -23.23
CA PHE A 869 6.93 21.55 -22.50
C PHE A 869 7.94 22.33 -23.36
N GLU A 870 8.08 23.64 -23.10
CA GLU A 870 9.15 24.45 -23.70
C GLU A 870 10.52 23.82 -23.38
N GLU A 871 11.28 23.45 -24.41
CA GLU A 871 12.69 23.11 -24.27
C GLU A 871 13.48 24.42 -24.09
N GLU A 872 14.45 24.45 -23.18
CA GLU A 872 15.39 25.58 -23.06
C GLU A 872 16.25 25.65 -24.34
N ASP A 873 15.78 26.39 -25.34
CA ASP A 873 16.53 26.69 -26.54
C ASP A 873 17.71 27.59 -26.21
N ALA A 874 18.91 27.07 -26.42
CA ALA A 874 20.12 27.87 -26.58
C ALA A 874 19.94 28.76 -27.83
N GLU A 875 19.81 30.07 -27.62
CA GLU A 875 19.71 31.08 -28.68
C GLU A 875 20.85 30.97 -29.74
N PRO A 876 20.58 31.20 -31.03
CA PRO A 876 21.60 31.23 -32.06
C PRO A 876 22.41 32.53 -31.96
N VAL A 877 23.62 32.46 -31.38
CA VAL A 877 24.53 33.61 -31.23
C VAL A 877 25.10 34.04 -32.58
N THR A 878 24.88 35.30 -32.95
CA THR A 878 25.64 36.02 -33.99
C THR A 878 26.71 36.91 -33.32
N ASP A 879 27.96 36.72 -33.74
CA ASP A 879 29.19 37.54 -33.61
C ASP A 879 29.45 38.42 -32.37
N ALA A 880 30.41 37.99 -31.51
CA ALA A 880 31.46 38.83 -30.87
C ALA A 880 32.44 37.97 -30.01
N PRO A 881 33.70 38.41 -29.76
CA PRO A 881 34.82 37.50 -29.43
C PRO A 881 35.07 37.22 -27.93
N LEU A 882 35.32 35.94 -27.64
CA LEU A 882 36.19 35.30 -26.63
C LEU A 882 36.42 35.99 -25.27
N ARG A 883 35.73 35.50 -24.23
CA ARG A 883 36.21 35.36 -22.83
C ARG A 883 35.59 34.11 -22.17
N PRO A 884 36.24 33.49 -21.16
CA PRO A 884 36.07 32.07 -20.85
C PRO A 884 34.76 31.75 -20.12
N LYS A 885 34.17 30.60 -20.47
CA LYS A 885 32.96 30.01 -19.88
C LYS A 885 33.13 29.77 -18.36
N PRO A 886 32.17 30.17 -17.51
CA PRO A 886 31.93 29.49 -16.23
C PRO A 886 31.23 28.13 -16.50
N PRO A 887 31.27 27.17 -15.56
CA PRO A 887 30.72 25.83 -15.78
C PRO A 887 29.19 25.87 -15.87
N LEU A 888 28.65 25.12 -16.84
CA LEU A 888 27.22 24.90 -17.09
C LEU A 888 26.55 24.24 -15.88
N GLN A 889 25.42 24.79 -15.42
CA GLN A 889 24.49 24.12 -14.51
C GLN A 889 23.23 23.66 -15.29
N SER A 890 23.13 22.34 -15.40
CA SER A 890 21.97 21.43 -15.42
C SER A 890 20.64 21.82 -16.11
N ARG A 891 20.34 21.04 -17.16
CA ARG A 891 19.02 20.75 -17.75
C ARG A 891 18.15 19.88 -16.82
N PRO A 892 16.82 19.78 -17.05
CA PRO A 892 15.95 18.88 -16.29
C PRO A 892 16.21 17.40 -16.61
N ARG A 893 16.29 16.60 -15.54
CA ARG A 893 16.83 15.24 -15.46
C ARG A 893 16.10 14.22 -16.35
N SER A 894 16.78 13.81 -17.42
CA SER A 894 16.70 12.47 -18.01
C SER A 894 18.08 11.82 -17.84
N LEU A 895 18.12 10.64 -17.22
CA LEU A 895 19.28 9.96 -16.60
C LEU A 895 19.74 10.62 -15.28
N PRO A 896 20.06 9.83 -14.22
CA PRO A 896 20.78 10.37 -13.08
C PRO A 896 22.10 10.96 -13.58
N GLU A 897 22.35 12.24 -13.34
CA GLU A 897 23.71 12.77 -13.46
C GLU A 897 24.61 12.01 -12.48
N ALA A 898 25.89 11.83 -12.80
CA ALA A 898 26.85 11.09 -11.97
C ALA A 898 27.01 11.61 -10.52
N THR A 899 26.34 12.72 -10.18
CA THR A 899 26.26 13.33 -8.85
C THR A 899 25.08 12.84 -8.00
N ASP A 900 24.16 12.02 -8.52
CA ASP A 900 22.98 11.52 -7.78
C ASP A 900 23.20 10.15 -7.11
N TYR A 901 24.38 9.54 -7.22
CA TYR A 901 24.64 8.28 -6.51
C TYR A 901 24.84 8.53 -5.02
N THR A 902 23.93 8.01 -4.19
CA THR A 902 24.11 7.94 -2.73
C THR A 902 24.98 6.77 -2.29
N ASN A 903 25.36 5.87 -3.21
CA ASN A 903 26.22 4.72 -2.92
C ASN A 903 27.71 5.07 -3.10
N PRO A 904 28.48 5.31 -2.01
CA PRO A 904 29.89 5.71 -2.10
C PRO A 904 30.76 4.65 -2.79
N ALA A 905 30.34 3.39 -2.78
CA ALA A 905 31.07 2.30 -3.40
C ALA A 905 31.14 2.44 -4.93
N TYR A 906 30.15 3.10 -5.54
CA TYR A 906 30.15 3.35 -6.99
C TYR A 906 31.36 4.22 -7.39
N PHE A 907 31.54 5.36 -6.73
CA PHE A 907 32.66 6.27 -6.98
C PHE A 907 34.02 5.59 -6.76
N ILE A 908 34.12 4.77 -5.71
CA ILE A 908 35.35 4.06 -5.37
C ILE A 908 35.66 2.94 -6.39
N PHE A 909 34.65 2.17 -6.83
CA PHE A 909 34.86 1.10 -7.82
C PHE A 909 35.18 1.65 -9.22
N GLU A 910 34.60 2.79 -9.59
CA GLU A 910 34.82 3.43 -10.90
C GLU A 910 36.03 4.40 -10.90
N GLY A 911 36.72 4.56 -9.76
CA GLY A 911 37.88 5.44 -9.65
C GLY A 911 37.56 6.93 -9.85
N VAL A 912 36.31 7.32 -9.60
CA VAL A 912 35.84 8.70 -9.64
C VAL A 912 36.10 9.32 -8.25
N PRO A 913 36.87 10.41 -8.16
CA PRO A 913 37.34 10.97 -6.88
C PRO A 913 36.25 11.54 -5.97
#